data_AF-A0A1R3FX73-F1
#
_entry.id   AF-A0A1R3FX73-F1
#
_cell.length_a   1.000
_cell.length_b   1.000
_cell.length_c   1.000
_cell.angle_alpha   90.00
_cell.angle_beta   90.00
_cell.angle_gamma   90.00
#
_symmetry.space_group_name_H-M   'P 1'
#
loop_
_entity.id
_entity.type
_entity.pdbx_description
1 polymer ?
#
loop_
_entity_poly.entity_id
_entity_poly.type
_entity_poly.pdbx_seq_one_letter_code
_entity_poly.pdbx_strand_id
1 'polypeptide(L)'
;MASQFKVVFSIFFLFSILYPITCSIPHPLDSLTPAELLHVRAIVLKSYPSPKYKLTFQYVGLDEPDKPVTLSWLSNPTTKPPPRRAFVIIRLNKQSHEIVVDLSKSSIVSDKVYSGNGYPLLTIEEQEAAVELVLNHKPFLASLKKRGLNASEVICSTQTIGWFGEEKTKRELKIPCFYLDGSINMYLRPIEGISIAVDLEEMKISEYKDNFVAPMPKAEGTEYRASMVKPPFGPRLNGAPASHQGKIEGLKIDGNTVRWANWRFHVGFDARAGPVISAASIYDPEKGKYRQVMYRGFISELFIPYQDPTEEWYQITFFDLGEFGFGLTAVSLEPLNDCPANAVFVDGYYAGQDGKPVKVEDAMCIFERHPGDIMWRHTEAEIPNVDIREVRPEVGLTGVLEVKPTPYTHTDQIKEEIYGTLIADNTIGVHHDHFITYYLDLDIDGDANSLVKTNLVTKRVKDKKIPRKSYWTVEHETAKTEADARIKLGSRPTELVFVNPNKRTKPGNKVGYRLLPGGASGPLLAPDDYPQIRAAFTNYNVWVTPYNKSEKWAGGLYTDQSHGDDTLGVWSSRNRDIENKDIVLWYTMGFHHVPCQEDFPVMPTLSGGFELRPTNFFEYNPVLKTKPPFHATWPNCTA
;
A
#
# COMPACT_ATOMS: atom_id res chain seq x y z
N MET A 1 -75.77 33.74 18.58
CA MET A 1 -75.04 34.67 17.68
C MET A 1 -73.74 34.01 17.25
N ALA A 2 -73.17 34.41 16.12
CA ALA A 2 -72.11 33.65 15.44
C ALA A 2 -70.69 34.01 15.93
N SER A 3 -69.78 33.05 15.77
CA SER A 3 -68.35 33.30 15.54
C SER A 3 -67.85 32.28 14.51
N GLN A 4 -66.96 32.69 13.60
CA GLN A 4 -66.57 31.91 12.43
C GLN A 4 -65.31 31.10 12.68
N PHE A 5 -65.33 29.80 12.38
CA PHE A 5 -64.11 29.06 12.09
C PHE A 5 -63.59 29.46 10.71
N LYS A 6 -62.41 30.10 10.65
CA LYS A 6 -61.69 30.35 9.38
C LYS A 6 -60.73 29.20 9.12
N VAL A 7 -61.00 28.41 8.08
CA VAL A 7 -60.04 27.45 7.53
C VAL A 7 -59.00 28.24 6.74
N VAL A 8 -57.72 28.10 7.10
CA VAL A 8 -56.60 28.69 6.36
C VAL A 8 -55.99 27.62 5.45
N PHE A 9 -56.18 27.76 4.15
CA PHE A 9 -55.46 26.95 3.15
C PHE A 9 -54.04 27.50 2.96
N SER A 10 -53.05 26.80 3.49
CA SER A 10 -51.63 27.07 3.18
C SER A 10 -51.25 26.39 1.85
N ILE A 11 -51.15 27.17 0.78
CA ILE A 11 -50.68 26.70 -0.52
C ILE A 11 -49.15 26.61 -0.48
N PHE A 12 -48.61 25.39 -0.35
CA PHE A 12 -47.18 25.14 -0.50
C PHE A 12 -46.79 25.21 -1.99
N PHE A 13 -46.15 26.30 -2.39
CA PHE A 13 -45.41 26.36 -3.65
C PHE A 13 -44.12 25.55 -3.52
N LEU A 14 -44.06 24.36 -4.15
CA LEU A 14 -42.79 23.67 -4.38
C LEU A 14 -42.00 24.42 -5.47
N PHE A 15 -41.20 25.40 -5.05
CA PHE A 15 -40.06 25.85 -5.85
C PHE A 15 -38.99 24.75 -5.85
N SER A 16 -39.07 23.89 -6.86
CA SER A 16 -38.02 22.90 -7.13
C SER A 16 -36.76 23.62 -7.61
N ILE A 17 -35.88 23.99 -6.67
CA ILE A 17 -34.57 24.56 -6.98
C ILE A 17 -33.70 23.46 -7.57
N LEU A 18 -33.84 23.26 -8.88
CA LEU A 18 -32.89 22.55 -9.71
C LEU A 18 -31.59 23.35 -9.72
N TYR A 19 -30.74 23.12 -8.73
CA TYR A 19 -29.33 23.43 -8.85
C TYR A 19 -28.82 22.73 -10.12
N PRO A 20 -28.27 23.46 -11.11
CA PRO A 20 -27.58 22.81 -12.19
C PRO A 20 -26.39 22.09 -11.58
N ILE A 21 -26.41 20.75 -11.61
CA ILE A 21 -25.22 19.94 -11.33
C ILE A 21 -24.26 20.25 -12.48
N THR A 22 -23.42 21.27 -12.28
CA THR A 22 -22.30 21.57 -13.16
C THR A 22 -21.35 20.40 -13.06
N CYS A 23 -21.51 19.45 -13.99
CA CYS A 23 -20.65 18.30 -14.14
C CYS A 23 -19.22 18.81 -14.29
N SER A 24 -18.43 18.72 -13.21
CA SER A 24 -17.03 19.08 -13.22
C SER A 24 -16.34 18.23 -14.27
N ILE A 25 -15.45 18.85 -15.05
CA ILE A 25 -14.63 18.12 -16.01
C ILE A 25 -13.83 17.10 -15.19
N PRO A 26 -14.03 15.78 -15.37
CA PRO A 26 -13.38 14.77 -14.53
C PRO A 26 -11.87 14.88 -14.72
N HIS A 27 -11.13 14.78 -13.62
CA HIS A 27 -9.68 14.91 -13.67
C HIS A 27 -9.10 13.67 -14.39
N PRO A 28 -8.06 13.82 -15.24
CA PRO A 28 -7.61 12.73 -16.11
C PRO A 28 -7.12 11.47 -15.39
N LEU A 29 -6.76 11.60 -14.11
CA LEU A 29 -6.29 10.51 -13.24
C LEU A 29 -7.37 10.03 -12.25
N ASP A 30 -8.60 10.53 -12.29
CA ASP A 30 -9.69 10.03 -11.44
C ASP A 30 -9.92 8.53 -11.70
N SER A 31 -10.11 7.76 -10.63
CA SER A 31 -10.49 6.35 -10.68
C SER A 31 -11.73 6.12 -11.56
N LEU A 32 -11.91 4.90 -12.07
CA LEU A 32 -13.10 4.56 -12.84
C LEU A 32 -14.33 4.62 -11.94
N THR A 33 -15.30 5.46 -12.30
CA THR A 33 -16.54 5.59 -11.53
C THR A 33 -17.41 4.34 -11.67
N PRO A 34 -18.36 4.06 -10.74
CA PRO A 34 -19.27 2.90 -10.86
C PRO A 34 -20.03 2.84 -12.20
N ALA A 35 -20.40 3.98 -12.76
CA ALA A 35 -21.03 4.06 -14.08
C ALA A 35 -20.07 3.69 -15.23
N GLU A 36 -18.79 4.03 -15.12
CA GLU A 36 -17.76 3.64 -16.09
C GLU A 36 -17.41 2.15 -15.97
N LEU A 37 -17.31 1.60 -14.75
CA LEU A 37 -17.11 0.16 -14.54
C LEU A 37 -18.24 -0.66 -15.17
N LEU A 38 -19.50 -0.24 -14.98
CA LEU A 38 -20.65 -0.84 -15.66
C LEU A 38 -20.60 -0.69 -17.20
N HIS A 39 -20.04 0.41 -17.72
CA HIS A 39 -19.86 0.63 -19.15
C HIS A 39 -18.74 -0.27 -19.73
N VAL A 40 -17.60 -0.41 -19.04
CA VAL A 40 -16.53 -1.39 -19.35
C VAL A 40 -17.11 -2.79 -19.42
N ARG A 41 -17.81 -3.22 -18.36
CA ARG A 41 -18.49 -4.52 -18.26
C ARG A 41 -19.42 -4.76 -19.45
N ALA A 42 -20.26 -3.79 -19.79
CA ALA A 42 -21.19 -3.88 -20.91
C ALA A 42 -20.48 -4.02 -22.28
N ILE A 43 -19.36 -3.32 -22.48
CA ILE A 43 -18.55 -3.40 -23.71
C ILE A 43 -17.88 -4.78 -23.82
N VAL A 44 -17.24 -5.27 -22.75
CA VAL A 44 -16.53 -6.55 -22.74
C VAL A 44 -17.51 -7.72 -22.92
N LEU A 45 -18.61 -7.77 -22.16
CA LEU A 45 -19.61 -8.83 -22.29
C LEU A 45 -20.35 -8.82 -23.64
N LYS A 46 -20.44 -7.66 -24.30
CA LYS A 46 -20.97 -7.55 -25.68
C LYS A 46 -19.97 -8.06 -26.73
N SER A 47 -18.67 -7.88 -26.50
CA SER A 47 -17.61 -8.39 -27.38
C SER A 47 -17.40 -9.90 -27.26
N TYR A 48 -17.65 -10.46 -26.08
CA TYR A 48 -17.61 -11.91 -25.81
C TYR A 48 -19.01 -12.46 -25.46
N PRO A 49 -20.00 -12.39 -26.37
CA PRO A 49 -21.38 -12.77 -26.09
C PRO A 49 -21.47 -14.28 -25.89
N SER A 50 -21.81 -14.71 -24.67
CA SER A 50 -21.74 -16.11 -24.29
C SER A 50 -23.00 -16.66 -23.61
N PRO A 51 -23.52 -17.79 -24.13
CA PRO A 51 -24.18 -18.80 -23.31
C PRO A 51 -23.14 -19.82 -22.79
N LYS A 52 -22.85 -19.79 -21.48
CA LYS A 52 -22.04 -20.74 -20.65
C LYS A 52 -20.52 -20.54 -20.50
N TYR A 53 -19.84 -19.56 -21.11
CA TYR A 53 -18.37 -19.49 -21.04
C TYR A 53 -17.87 -18.87 -19.73
N LYS A 54 -16.77 -19.46 -19.24
CA LYS A 54 -16.00 -18.99 -18.08
C LYS A 54 -15.29 -17.68 -18.47
N LEU A 55 -15.97 -16.54 -18.24
CA LEU A 55 -15.38 -15.20 -18.30
C LEU A 55 -15.43 -14.60 -16.90
N THR A 56 -14.27 -14.30 -16.34
CA THR A 56 -14.12 -13.56 -15.07
C THR A 56 -13.28 -12.31 -15.28
N PHE A 57 -13.62 -11.22 -14.61
CA PHE A 57 -12.79 -10.02 -14.54
C PHE A 57 -11.85 -10.17 -13.33
N GLN A 58 -10.54 -10.20 -13.58
CA GLN A 58 -9.52 -10.31 -12.52
C GLN A 58 -8.86 -8.95 -12.22
N TYR A 59 -8.96 -7.98 -13.13
CA TYR A 59 -8.59 -6.59 -12.88
C TYR A 59 -9.38 -5.64 -13.81
N VAL A 60 -9.84 -4.51 -13.27
CA VAL A 60 -10.34 -3.37 -14.03
C VAL A 60 -9.83 -2.08 -13.38
N GLY A 61 -9.04 -1.31 -14.11
CA GLY A 61 -8.46 -0.06 -13.63
C GLY A 61 -8.23 0.95 -14.76
N LEU A 62 -7.78 2.16 -14.42
CA LEU A 62 -7.60 3.24 -15.40
C LEU A 62 -6.40 2.94 -16.34
N ASP A 63 -6.62 2.92 -17.67
CA ASP A 63 -5.52 3.12 -18.63
C ASP A 63 -5.20 4.61 -18.62
N GLU A 64 -4.28 4.99 -17.74
CA GLU A 64 -3.85 6.37 -17.52
C GLU A 64 -3.48 7.06 -18.85
N PRO A 65 -3.88 8.33 -19.07
CA PRO A 65 -3.37 9.10 -20.19
C PRO A 65 -1.85 9.30 -20.07
N ASP A 66 -1.16 9.31 -21.22
CA ASP A 66 0.30 9.40 -21.25
C ASP A 66 0.78 10.69 -20.55
N LYS A 67 1.82 10.60 -19.71
CA LYS A 67 2.28 11.66 -18.80
C LYS A 67 2.35 13.07 -19.45
N PRO A 68 2.91 13.27 -20.66
CA PRO A 68 2.90 14.58 -21.33
C PRO A 68 1.50 15.15 -21.63
N VAL A 69 0.50 14.31 -21.92
CA VAL A 69 -0.89 14.72 -22.16
C VAL A 69 -1.55 15.14 -20.86
N THR A 70 -1.33 14.38 -19.78
CA THR A 70 -1.81 14.72 -18.43
C THR A 70 -1.18 16.03 -17.94
N LEU A 71 0.14 16.22 -18.10
CA LEU A 71 0.84 17.45 -17.76
C LEU A 71 0.35 18.65 -18.60
N SER A 72 0.09 18.46 -19.89
CA SER A 72 -0.50 19.48 -20.74
C SER A 72 -1.88 19.91 -20.24
N TRP A 73 -2.76 18.97 -19.89
CA TRP A 73 -4.07 19.28 -19.33
C TRP A 73 -3.97 19.95 -17.95
N LEU A 74 -3.08 19.48 -17.06
CA LEU A 74 -2.82 20.08 -15.75
C LEU A 74 -2.33 21.54 -15.83
N SER A 75 -1.68 21.92 -16.94
CA SER A 75 -1.28 23.31 -17.21
C SER A 75 -2.46 24.23 -17.55
N ASN A 76 -3.53 23.68 -18.14
CA ASN A 76 -4.79 24.39 -18.42
C ASN A 76 -6.01 23.46 -18.31
N PRO A 77 -6.54 23.23 -17.09
CA PRO A 77 -7.67 22.32 -16.85
C PRO A 77 -9.01 22.72 -17.50
N THR A 78 -9.09 23.90 -18.13
CA THR A 78 -10.26 24.30 -18.93
C THR A 78 -10.29 23.65 -20.32
N THR A 79 -9.20 23.01 -20.72
CA THR A 79 -9.11 22.24 -21.97
C THR A 79 -9.87 20.92 -21.87
N LYS A 80 -10.28 20.37 -23.04
CA LYS A 80 -10.92 19.06 -23.11
C LYS A 80 -9.98 17.99 -22.51
N PRO A 81 -10.44 17.16 -21.56
CA PRO A 81 -9.61 16.09 -21.01
C PRO A 81 -9.30 15.02 -22.07
N PRO A 82 -8.22 14.25 -21.91
CA PRO A 82 -7.94 13.09 -22.74
C PRO A 82 -9.08 12.05 -22.66
N PRO A 83 -9.21 11.16 -23.66
CA PRO A 83 -10.17 10.06 -23.60
C PRO A 83 -9.93 9.19 -22.36
N ARG A 84 -10.96 9.00 -21.52
CA ARG A 84 -10.89 8.05 -20.40
C ARG A 84 -10.96 6.63 -20.93
N ARG A 85 -10.08 5.78 -20.41
CA ARG A 85 -9.89 4.39 -20.83
C ARG A 85 -9.74 3.48 -19.63
N ALA A 86 -10.12 2.22 -19.81
CA ALA A 86 -9.88 1.18 -18.82
C ALA A 86 -8.89 0.15 -19.37
N PHE A 87 -7.91 -0.23 -18.55
CA PHE A 87 -7.15 -1.46 -18.71
C PHE A 87 -7.88 -2.57 -17.94
N VAL A 88 -8.06 -3.71 -18.60
CA VAL A 88 -8.88 -4.82 -18.11
C VAL A 88 -8.10 -6.10 -18.30
N ILE A 89 -8.03 -6.94 -17.26
CA ILE A 89 -7.60 -8.33 -17.37
C ILE A 89 -8.82 -9.23 -17.12
N ILE A 90 -9.14 -10.07 -18.09
CA ILE A 90 -10.13 -11.16 -17.92
C ILE A 90 -9.44 -12.53 -18.02
N ARG A 91 -9.96 -13.53 -17.31
CA ARG A 91 -9.80 -14.93 -17.72
C ARG A 91 -10.97 -15.25 -18.64
N LEU A 92 -10.69 -15.75 -19.84
CA LEU A 92 -11.69 -16.23 -20.80
C LEU A 92 -11.29 -17.63 -21.26
N ASN A 93 -12.10 -18.64 -20.95
CA ASN A 93 -11.85 -20.03 -21.34
C ASN A 93 -10.42 -20.52 -20.99
N LYS A 94 -9.93 -20.17 -19.80
CA LYS A 94 -8.59 -20.45 -19.27
C LYS A 94 -7.42 -19.69 -19.91
N GLN A 95 -7.69 -18.66 -20.71
CA GLN A 95 -6.68 -17.75 -21.26
C GLN A 95 -6.82 -16.36 -20.62
N SER A 96 -5.69 -15.69 -20.36
CA SER A 96 -5.69 -14.32 -19.84
C SER A 96 -5.74 -13.35 -21.03
N HIS A 97 -6.64 -12.38 -21.02
CA HIS A 97 -6.70 -11.32 -22.05
C HIS A 97 -6.39 -9.95 -21.44
N GLU A 98 -5.46 -9.22 -22.04
CA GLU A 98 -5.19 -7.80 -21.81
C GLU A 98 -6.05 -6.95 -22.75
N ILE A 99 -7.04 -6.25 -22.20
CA ILE A 99 -8.02 -5.47 -22.96
C ILE A 99 -7.90 -3.99 -22.59
N VAL A 100 -7.89 -3.12 -23.60
CA VAL A 100 -8.05 -1.66 -23.44
C VAL A 100 -9.39 -1.24 -23.99
N VAL A 101 -10.24 -0.65 -23.14
CA VAL A 101 -11.56 -0.11 -23.49
C VAL A 101 -11.50 1.41 -23.58
N ASP A 102 -11.94 1.99 -24.69
CA ASP A 102 -12.04 3.44 -24.87
C ASP A 102 -13.50 3.89 -24.63
N LEU A 103 -13.75 4.44 -23.44
CA LEU A 103 -15.09 4.80 -22.97
C LEU A 103 -15.73 5.91 -23.83
N SER A 104 -14.90 6.74 -24.46
CA SER A 104 -15.37 7.78 -25.39
C SER A 104 -15.87 7.23 -26.74
N LYS A 105 -15.53 5.97 -27.05
CA LYS A 105 -15.91 5.24 -28.28
C LYS A 105 -16.81 4.03 -28.01
N SER A 106 -17.18 3.77 -26.75
CA SER A 106 -17.92 2.58 -26.30
C SER A 106 -17.41 1.26 -26.90
N SER A 107 -16.09 1.08 -27.00
CA SER A 107 -15.49 -0.05 -27.73
C SER A 107 -14.12 -0.47 -27.18
N ILE A 108 -13.77 -1.74 -27.42
CA ILE A 108 -12.41 -2.27 -27.24
C ILE A 108 -11.52 -1.65 -28.32
N VAL A 109 -10.35 -1.14 -27.93
CA VAL A 109 -9.33 -0.57 -28.83
C VAL A 109 -8.01 -1.36 -28.84
N SER A 110 -7.83 -2.28 -27.89
CA SER A 110 -6.81 -3.33 -27.91
C SER A 110 -7.35 -4.56 -27.20
N ASP A 111 -7.07 -5.75 -27.73
CA ASP A 111 -7.25 -7.05 -27.08
C ASP A 111 -6.01 -7.89 -27.42
N LYS A 112 -5.43 -8.55 -26.41
CA LYS A 112 -4.27 -9.43 -26.58
C LYS A 112 -4.42 -10.62 -25.64
N VAL A 113 -4.15 -11.83 -26.14
CA VAL A 113 -3.96 -12.99 -25.28
C VAL A 113 -2.57 -12.91 -24.65
N TYR A 114 -2.51 -12.96 -23.32
CA TYR A 114 -1.27 -13.09 -22.58
C TYR A 114 -0.78 -14.56 -22.61
N SER A 115 0.50 -14.75 -22.89
CA SER A 115 1.14 -16.06 -23.05
C SER A 115 2.51 -16.16 -22.36
N GLY A 116 2.77 -15.29 -21.38
CA GLY A 116 3.93 -15.40 -20.48
C GLY A 116 3.65 -16.27 -19.26
N ASN A 117 4.50 -16.13 -18.24
CA ASN A 117 4.43 -16.91 -17.00
C ASN A 117 3.52 -16.25 -15.95
N GLY A 118 3.07 -17.05 -14.97
CA GLY A 118 2.20 -16.57 -13.89
C GLY A 118 0.76 -16.21 -14.31
N TYR A 119 0.01 -15.74 -13.33
CA TYR A 119 -1.44 -15.52 -13.37
C TYR A 119 -1.82 -14.15 -12.80
N PRO A 120 -3.01 -13.62 -13.14
CA PRO A 120 -3.49 -12.35 -12.62
C PRO A 120 -4.01 -12.52 -11.18
N LEU A 121 -4.23 -11.37 -10.52
CA LEU A 121 -4.87 -11.26 -9.21
C LEU A 121 -6.04 -12.24 -9.04
N LEU A 122 -6.17 -12.73 -7.81
CA LEU A 122 -7.29 -13.56 -7.37
C LEU A 122 -8.51 -12.67 -7.15
N THR A 123 -9.68 -13.08 -7.63
CA THR A 123 -10.95 -12.50 -7.18
C THR A 123 -11.32 -13.05 -5.80
N ILE A 124 -12.13 -12.29 -5.05
CA ILE A 124 -12.66 -12.76 -3.76
C ILE A 124 -13.59 -13.95 -4.02
N GLU A 125 -14.43 -13.86 -5.05
CA GLU A 125 -15.45 -14.87 -5.35
C GLU A 125 -14.88 -16.24 -5.78
N GLU A 126 -13.66 -16.30 -6.35
CA GLU A 126 -13.00 -17.59 -6.66
C GLU A 126 -12.25 -18.18 -5.45
N GLN A 127 -11.80 -17.34 -4.51
CA GLN A 127 -11.26 -17.78 -3.21
C GLN A 127 -12.37 -18.35 -2.32
N GLU A 128 -13.52 -17.66 -2.22
CA GLU A 128 -14.71 -18.15 -1.50
C GLU A 128 -15.17 -19.51 -2.05
N ALA A 129 -15.25 -19.66 -3.38
CA ALA A 129 -15.62 -20.92 -4.01
C ALA A 129 -14.60 -22.04 -3.74
N ALA A 130 -13.30 -21.74 -3.70
CA ALA A 130 -12.27 -22.71 -3.37
C ALA A 130 -12.37 -23.20 -1.92
N VAL A 131 -12.71 -22.30 -0.98
CA VAL A 131 -12.99 -22.64 0.43
C VAL A 131 -14.26 -23.49 0.55
N GLU A 132 -15.35 -23.15 -0.14
CA GLU A 132 -16.61 -23.91 -0.09
C GLU A 132 -16.41 -25.37 -0.55
N LEU A 133 -15.61 -25.61 -1.59
CA LEU A 133 -15.27 -26.96 -2.05
C LEU A 133 -14.62 -27.82 -0.96
N VAL A 134 -13.72 -27.23 -0.17
CA VAL A 134 -12.95 -27.91 0.87
C VAL A 134 -13.81 -28.21 2.10
N LEU A 135 -14.61 -27.24 2.56
CA LEU A 135 -15.55 -27.44 3.67
C LEU A 135 -16.57 -28.56 3.38
N ASN A 136 -16.95 -28.75 2.11
CA ASN A 136 -17.84 -29.83 1.66
C ASN A 136 -17.11 -31.15 1.32
N HIS A 137 -15.77 -31.23 1.43
CA HIS A 137 -15.00 -32.38 0.96
C HIS A 137 -15.07 -33.58 1.92
N LYS A 138 -15.60 -34.71 1.45
CA LYS A 138 -15.82 -35.91 2.31
C LYS A 138 -14.54 -36.46 2.98
N PRO A 139 -13.37 -36.55 2.32
CA PRO A 139 -12.10 -36.84 2.99
C PRO A 139 -11.75 -35.83 4.10
N PHE A 140 -11.89 -34.53 3.85
CA PHE A 140 -11.62 -33.49 4.86
C PHE A 140 -12.51 -33.64 6.09
N LEU A 141 -13.82 -33.81 5.90
CA LEU A 141 -14.78 -34.07 6.98
C LEU A 141 -14.45 -35.35 7.78
N ALA A 142 -13.89 -36.38 7.14
CA ALA A 142 -13.39 -37.57 7.83
C ALA A 142 -12.12 -37.29 8.64
N SER A 143 -11.21 -36.46 8.12
CA SER A 143 -9.97 -36.04 8.78
C SER A 143 -10.17 -35.06 9.94
N LEU A 144 -11.22 -34.23 9.90
CA LEU A 144 -11.71 -33.47 11.06
C LEU A 144 -12.25 -34.41 12.14
N LYS A 145 -13.10 -35.37 11.77
CA LYS A 145 -13.64 -36.39 12.69
C LYS A 145 -12.54 -37.25 13.33
N LYS A 146 -11.48 -37.60 12.57
CA LYS A 146 -10.25 -38.26 13.06
C LYS A 146 -9.54 -37.44 14.14
N ARG A 147 -9.58 -36.11 14.05
CA ARG A 147 -9.00 -35.15 15.01
C ARG A 147 -9.96 -34.78 16.15
N GLY A 148 -11.21 -35.25 16.12
CA GLY A 148 -12.25 -34.92 17.10
C GLY A 148 -12.86 -33.52 16.95
N LEU A 149 -12.56 -32.81 15.85
CA LEU A 149 -12.98 -31.43 15.62
C LEU A 149 -14.43 -31.36 15.09
N ASN A 150 -15.20 -30.38 15.56
CA ASN A 150 -16.54 -30.11 15.05
C ASN A 150 -16.48 -29.31 13.73
N ALA A 151 -17.03 -29.85 12.65
CA ALA A 151 -16.99 -29.22 11.34
C ALA A 151 -17.76 -27.88 11.22
N SER A 152 -18.69 -27.55 12.15
CA SER A 152 -19.30 -26.20 12.17
C SER A 152 -18.38 -25.11 12.72
N GLU A 153 -17.35 -25.48 13.47
CA GLU A 153 -16.35 -24.57 14.04
C GLU A 153 -15.08 -24.51 13.18
N VAL A 154 -15.12 -25.00 11.94
CA VAL A 154 -13.99 -24.97 11.01
C VAL A 154 -14.22 -23.91 9.94
N ILE A 155 -13.25 -23.01 9.80
CA ILE A 155 -13.14 -22.05 8.72
C ILE A 155 -11.85 -22.33 7.94
N CYS A 156 -11.79 -21.95 6.66
CA CYS A 156 -10.57 -22.02 5.88
C CYS A 156 -10.30 -20.69 5.19
N SER A 157 -9.02 -20.41 4.93
CA SER A 157 -8.56 -19.28 4.11
C SER A 157 -7.97 -19.82 2.80
N THR A 158 -7.34 -18.94 1.99
CA THR A 158 -6.53 -19.36 0.85
C THR A 158 -5.10 -18.82 0.97
N GLN A 159 -4.15 -19.55 0.38
CA GLN A 159 -2.75 -19.17 0.27
C GLN A 159 -2.30 -19.39 -1.18
N THR A 160 -1.54 -18.44 -1.72
CA THR A 160 -0.82 -18.60 -2.99
C THR A 160 0.31 -19.60 -2.84
N ILE A 161 0.68 -20.25 -3.95
CA ILE A 161 1.68 -21.32 -3.96
C ILE A 161 3.00 -20.96 -4.65
N GLY A 162 3.07 -19.79 -5.28
CA GLY A 162 4.25 -19.35 -6.02
C GLY A 162 4.66 -20.32 -7.15
N TRP A 163 5.97 -20.48 -7.31
CA TRP A 163 6.62 -21.33 -8.29
C TRP A 163 7.97 -21.79 -7.73
N PHE A 164 8.29 -23.07 -7.90
CA PHE A 164 9.47 -23.74 -7.31
C PHE A 164 10.25 -24.57 -8.34
N GLY A 165 10.24 -24.12 -9.60
CA GLY A 165 11.03 -24.70 -10.69
C GLY A 165 10.25 -25.62 -11.64
N GLU A 166 8.92 -25.69 -11.53
CA GLU A 166 8.08 -26.51 -12.40
C GLU A 166 8.13 -26.01 -13.86
N GLU A 167 8.19 -26.94 -14.83
CA GLU A 167 8.09 -26.60 -16.27
C GLU A 167 6.73 -26.01 -16.65
N LYS A 168 5.68 -26.33 -15.88
CA LYS A 168 4.28 -25.94 -16.14
C LYS A 168 3.54 -25.76 -14.82
N THR A 169 3.20 -24.53 -14.50
CA THR A 169 2.28 -24.19 -13.41
C THR A 169 0.84 -24.57 -13.75
N LYS A 170 0.02 -24.71 -12.72
CA LYS A 170 -1.45 -24.77 -12.77
C LYS A 170 -1.95 -23.77 -11.75
N ARG A 171 -2.89 -22.89 -12.14
CA ARG A 171 -3.47 -21.86 -11.25
C ARG A 171 -4.19 -22.51 -10.07
N GLU A 172 -3.47 -22.63 -8.97
CA GLU A 172 -3.85 -23.44 -7.81
C GLU A 172 -3.59 -22.68 -6.51
N LEU A 173 -4.54 -22.77 -5.57
CA LEU A 173 -4.40 -22.25 -4.20
C LEU A 173 -4.28 -23.39 -3.21
N LYS A 174 -3.51 -23.19 -2.14
CA LYS A 174 -3.56 -24.02 -0.93
C LYS A 174 -4.64 -23.49 0.00
N ILE A 175 -5.33 -24.39 0.69
CA ILE A 175 -6.50 -24.07 1.52
C ILE A 175 -6.22 -24.46 2.97
N PRO A 176 -5.51 -23.61 3.75
CA PRO A 176 -5.34 -23.83 5.19
C PRO A 176 -6.67 -23.67 5.92
N CYS A 177 -6.87 -24.47 6.98
CA CYS A 177 -8.08 -24.45 7.79
C CYS A 177 -7.77 -24.28 9.27
N PHE A 178 -8.69 -23.67 10.01
CA PHE A 178 -8.54 -23.17 11.37
C PHE A 178 -9.76 -23.55 12.24
N TYR A 179 -9.60 -23.62 13.56
CA TYR A 179 -10.64 -24.10 14.48
C TYR A 179 -11.11 -23.03 15.48
N LEU A 180 -12.39 -22.66 15.39
CA LEU A 180 -13.02 -21.51 16.06
C LEU A 180 -13.61 -21.81 17.46
N ASP A 181 -13.62 -23.07 17.88
CA ASP A 181 -14.24 -23.52 19.14
C ASP A 181 -13.58 -22.85 20.36
N GLY A 182 -14.24 -21.82 20.90
CA GLY A 182 -13.75 -20.98 21.98
C GLY A 182 -12.92 -19.75 21.55
N SER A 183 -12.62 -19.55 20.26
CA SER A 183 -11.86 -18.40 19.77
C SER A 183 -12.24 -17.96 18.36
N ILE A 184 -12.44 -16.65 18.17
CA ILE A 184 -12.60 -16.05 16.85
C ILE A 184 -11.28 -15.69 16.15
N ASN A 185 -10.15 -15.79 16.86
CA ASN A 185 -8.83 -15.42 16.33
C ASN A 185 -8.23 -16.61 15.58
N MET A 186 -8.79 -16.88 14.39
CA MET A 186 -8.61 -18.15 13.67
C MET A 186 -7.15 -18.49 13.39
N TYR A 187 -6.33 -17.49 13.04
CA TYR A 187 -4.91 -17.66 12.71
C TYR A 187 -4.08 -18.28 13.84
N LEU A 188 -4.52 -18.13 15.10
CA LEU A 188 -3.86 -18.74 16.26
C LEU A 188 -4.18 -20.23 16.46
N ARG A 189 -5.09 -20.81 15.64
CA ARG A 189 -5.61 -22.18 15.82
C ARG A 189 -5.69 -22.98 14.50
N PRO A 190 -4.58 -23.13 13.75
CA PRO A 190 -4.54 -23.89 12.50
C PRO A 190 -4.73 -25.41 12.71
N ILE A 191 -5.22 -26.08 11.67
CA ILE A 191 -5.42 -27.53 11.58
C ILE A 191 -4.31 -28.12 10.69
N GLU A 192 -3.07 -28.10 11.20
CA GLU A 192 -1.89 -28.60 10.46
C GLU A 192 -1.91 -30.12 10.17
N GLY A 193 -1.10 -30.50 9.19
CA GLY A 193 -0.90 -31.86 8.73
C GLY A 193 -1.97 -32.32 7.73
N ILE A 194 -2.66 -31.37 7.09
CA ILE A 194 -3.61 -31.63 6.00
C ILE A 194 -3.28 -30.69 4.82
N SER A 195 -2.51 -31.19 3.85
CA SER A 195 -2.26 -30.44 2.61
C SER A 195 -3.46 -30.57 1.67
N ILE A 196 -4.02 -29.42 1.26
CA ILE A 196 -5.18 -29.32 0.36
C ILE A 196 -4.88 -28.26 -0.69
N ALA A 197 -5.03 -28.61 -1.98
CA ALA A 197 -4.91 -27.66 -3.09
C ALA A 197 -6.13 -27.68 -4.01
N VAL A 198 -6.49 -26.53 -4.58
CA VAL A 198 -7.64 -26.34 -5.47
C VAL A 198 -7.20 -25.73 -6.79
N ASP A 199 -7.50 -26.41 -7.90
CA ASP A 199 -7.38 -25.93 -9.29
C ASP A 199 -8.54 -24.97 -9.58
N LEU A 200 -8.24 -23.68 -9.71
CA LEU A 200 -9.24 -22.61 -9.91
C LEU A 200 -9.86 -22.66 -11.31
N GLU A 201 -9.13 -23.17 -12.30
CA GLU A 201 -9.57 -23.20 -13.71
C GLU A 201 -10.62 -24.28 -13.98
N GLU A 202 -10.60 -25.36 -13.20
CA GLU A 202 -11.65 -26.37 -13.15
C GLU A 202 -12.59 -26.21 -11.96
N MET A 203 -12.21 -25.42 -10.96
CA MET A 203 -12.87 -25.26 -9.65
C MET A 203 -13.07 -26.62 -8.98
N LYS A 204 -11.95 -27.28 -8.66
CA LYS A 204 -11.90 -28.64 -8.05
C LYS A 204 -10.69 -28.78 -7.12
N ILE A 205 -10.80 -29.63 -6.11
CA ILE A 205 -9.64 -30.08 -5.32
C ILE A 205 -8.71 -30.92 -6.22
N SER A 206 -7.43 -30.54 -6.28
CA SER A 206 -6.39 -31.19 -7.09
C SER A 206 -5.36 -31.95 -6.26
N GLU A 207 -5.13 -31.55 -5.00
CA GLU A 207 -4.38 -32.33 -4.01
C GLU A 207 -5.21 -32.46 -2.72
N TYR A 208 -5.19 -33.65 -2.11
CA TYR A 208 -5.62 -33.87 -0.74
C TYR A 208 -4.74 -34.91 -0.06
N LYS A 209 -4.07 -34.53 1.04
CA LYS A 209 -3.24 -35.39 1.89
C LYS A 209 -3.58 -35.13 3.36
N ASP A 210 -3.74 -36.19 4.16
CA ASP A 210 -3.75 -36.10 5.64
C ASP A 210 -2.46 -36.75 6.15
N ASN A 211 -1.42 -35.93 6.29
CA ASN A 211 -0.04 -36.33 6.55
C ASN A 211 0.17 -36.76 8.01
N PHE A 212 -0.17 -35.89 8.95
CA PHE A 212 0.04 -36.09 10.39
C PHE A 212 -1.01 -35.32 11.21
N VAL A 213 -1.10 -35.59 12.51
CA VAL A 213 -2.01 -34.85 13.42
C VAL A 213 -1.17 -33.96 14.33
N ALA A 214 -1.19 -32.66 14.05
CA ALA A 214 -0.64 -31.64 14.94
C ALA A 214 -1.49 -31.51 16.24
N PRO A 215 -0.90 -31.07 17.36
CA PRO A 215 -1.68 -30.63 18.52
C PRO A 215 -2.45 -29.33 18.18
N MET A 216 -3.72 -29.26 18.54
CA MET A 216 -4.54 -28.05 18.35
C MET A 216 -4.22 -27.02 19.44
N PRO A 217 -3.83 -25.77 19.09
CA PRO A 217 -3.59 -24.72 20.08
C PRO A 217 -4.82 -24.39 20.93
N LYS A 218 -4.54 -23.87 22.12
CA LYS A 218 -5.55 -23.46 23.11
C LYS A 218 -6.35 -22.25 22.63
N ALA A 219 -7.60 -22.13 23.08
CA ALA A 219 -8.44 -20.96 22.81
C ALA A 219 -8.27 -19.87 23.88
N GLU A 220 -7.87 -20.28 25.08
CA GLU A 220 -7.62 -19.41 26.23
C GLU A 220 -6.56 -18.36 25.91
N GLY A 221 -6.88 -17.08 26.16
CA GLY A 221 -5.97 -15.95 25.94
C GLY A 221 -5.94 -15.39 24.51
N THR A 222 -6.75 -15.91 23.58
CA THR A 222 -6.70 -15.50 22.15
C THR A 222 -7.73 -14.44 21.73
N GLU A 223 -8.74 -14.16 22.57
CA GLU A 223 -9.83 -13.21 22.30
C GLU A 223 -9.36 -11.75 22.47
N TYR A 224 -9.60 -10.92 21.46
CA TYR A 224 -9.19 -9.52 21.40
C TYR A 224 -10.35 -8.52 21.45
N ARG A 225 -11.61 -8.98 21.29
CA ARG A 225 -12.78 -8.08 21.30
C ARG A 225 -13.07 -7.60 22.72
N ALA A 226 -13.00 -6.30 22.94
CA ALA A 226 -13.17 -5.68 24.27
C ALA A 226 -14.51 -5.99 24.95
N SER A 227 -15.55 -6.39 24.21
CA SER A 227 -16.85 -6.85 24.72
C SER A 227 -16.84 -8.27 25.32
N MET A 228 -15.81 -9.08 25.01
CA MET A 228 -15.69 -10.49 25.37
C MET A 228 -14.55 -10.76 26.37
N VAL A 229 -13.52 -9.91 26.37
CA VAL A 229 -12.43 -9.93 27.37
C VAL A 229 -12.98 -9.65 28.77
N LYS A 230 -12.38 -10.30 29.79
CA LYS A 230 -12.81 -10.18 31.19
C LYS A 230 -11.88 -9.25 31.99
N PRO A 231 -12.36 -8.56 33.04
CA PRO A 231 -11.51 -7.76 33.93
C PRO A 231 -10.37 -8.57 34.57
N PRO A 232 -9.25 -7.92 34.97
CA PRO A 232 -9.05 -6.47 35.05
C PRO A 232 -8.71 -5.81 33.71
N PHE A 233 -9.33 -4.66 33.44
CA PHE A 233 -8.93 -3.77 32.34
C PHE A 233 -8.01 -2.66 32.87
N GLY A 234 -6.97 -2.31 32.14
CA GLY A 234 -6.12 -1.16 32.46
C GLY A 234 -4.92 -1.00 31.52
N PRO A 235 -4.21 0.16 31.58
CA PRO A 235 -4.54 1.33 32.38
C PRO A 235 -5.77 2.08 31.82
N ARG A 236 -6.51 2.80 32.68
CA ARG A 236 -7.58 3.68 32.20
C ARG A 236 -6.97 4.87 31.47
N LEU A 237 -7.16 4.93 30.16
CA LEU A 237 -6.85 6.13 29.39
C LEU A 237 -7.85 7.25 29.75
N ASN A 238 -7.32 8.45 30.00
CA ASN A 238 -8.15 9.65 30.09
C ASN A 238 -8.53 10.05 28.67
N GLY A 239 -9.83 10.18 28.39
CA GLY A 239 -10.30 10.63 27.09
C GLY A 239 -9.77 12.02 26.77
N ALA A 240 -8.91 12.13 25.76
CA ALA A 240 -8.57 13.42 25.18
C ALA A 240 -9.85 14.05 24.61
N PRO A 241 -10.14 15.33 24.90
CA PRO A 241 -11.29 15.98 24.29
C PRO A 241 -11.08 16.03 22.78
N ALA A 242 -12.08 15.58 22.02
CA ALA A 242 -12.01 15.59 20.56
C ALA A 242 -11.71 17.00 20.05
N SER A 243 -10.60 17.15 19.33
CA SER A 243 -10.28 18.38 18.61
C SER A 243 -11.45 18.72 17.70
N HIS A 244 -12.06 19.90 17.94
CA HIS A 244 -13.37 20.33 17.43
C HIS A 244 -13.97 19.50 16.30
N GLN A 245 -15.09 18.82 16.56
CA GLN A 245 -15.96 18.26 15.51
C GLN A 245 -16.35 19.39 14.55
N GLY A 246 -15.69 19.43 13.40
CA GLY A 246 -15.70 20.60 12.54
C GLY A 246 -14.84 20.43 11.30
N LYS A 247 -15.23 21.15 10.26
CA LYS A 247 -14.54 21.20 8.96
C LYS A 247 -13.13 21.79 9.13
N ILE A 248 -12.11 21.04 8.72
CA ILE A 248 -10.71 21.50 8.71
C ILE A 248 -10.61 22.83 7.93
N GLU A 249 -10.20 23.90 8.61
CA GLU A 249 -10.06 25.21 7.97
C GLU A 249 -8.92 25.20 6.96
N GLY A 250 -9.20 25.66 5.74
CA GLY A 250 -8.22 25.68 4.65
C GLY A 250 -8.09 24.38 3.85
N LEU A 251 -8.58 23.24 4.34
CA LEU A 251 -8.76 22.04 3.51
C LEU A 251 -9.88 22.27 2.49
N LYS A 252 -9.59 22.01 1.21
CA LYS A 252 -10.56 22.03 0.12
C LYS A 252 -10.36 20.80 -0.74
N ILE A 253 -11.39 19.98 -0.84
CA ILE A 253 -11.47 18.81 -1.71
C ILE A 253 -12.45 19.16 -2.85
N ASP A 254 -12.05 18.85 -4.08
CA ASP A 254 -12.67 19.32 -5.33
C ASP A 254 -12.61 18.18 -6.36
N GLY A 255 -13.67 17.38 -6.41
CA GLY A 255 -13.55 15.98 -6.84
C GLY A 255 -12.47 15.29 -6.01
N ASN A 256 -11.54 14.62 -6.67
CA ASN A 256 -10.38 13.98 -6.05
C ASN A 256 -9.16 14.93 -5.89
N THR A 257 -9.29 16.22 -6.20
CA THR A 257 -8.21 17.21 -6.02
C THR A 257 -8.22 17.78 -4.60
N VAL A 258 -7.18 17.48 -3.83
CA VAL A 258 -6.96 18.01 -2.48
C VAL A 258 -6.11 19.27 -2.54
N ARG A 259 -6.52 20.30 -1.79
CA ARG A 259 -5.77 21.55 -1.56
C ARG A 259 -5.76 21.84 -0.07
N TRP A 260 -4.58 21.93 0.54
CA TRP A 260 -4.40 22.18 1.97
C TRP A 260 -3.10 22.93 2.22
N ALA A 261 -3.12 23.92 3.12
CA ALA A 261 -2.02 24.86 3.35
C ALA A 261 -1.45 25.42 2.02
N ASN A 262 -0.22 25.06 1.65
CA ASN A 262 0.43 25.41 0.39
C ASN A 262 0.54 24.23 -0.61
N TRP A 263 -0.04 23.07 -0.30
CA TRP A 263 -0.02 21.89 -1.16
C TRP A 263 -1.28 21.75 -2.02
N ARG A 264 -1.09 21.18 -3.22
CA ARG A 264 -2.14 20.67 -4.10
C ARG A 264 -1.71 19.30 -4.63
N PHE A 265 -2.59 18.31 -4.51
CA PHE A 265 -2.38 16.96 -5.04
C PHE A 265 -3.73 16.33 -5.43
N HIS A 266 -3.68 15.18 -6.08
CA HIS A 266 -4.82 14.34 -6.44
C HIS A 266 -4.75 13.01 -5.68
N VAL A 267 -5.90 12.45 -5.31
CA VAL A 267 -6.01 11.17 -4.60
C VAL A 267 -6.84 10.20 -5.45
N GLY A 268 -6.19 9.17 -5.98
CA GLY A 268 -6.84 8.06 -6.67
C GLY A 268 -6.94 6.81 -5.78
N PHE A 269 -7.78 5.89 -6.20
CA PHE A 269 -7.89 4.51 -5.70
C PHE A 269 -7.79 3.54 -6.87
N ASP A 270 -7.07 2.43 -6.69
CA ASP A 270 -6.88 1.39 -7.71
C ASP A 270 -7.04 -0.01 -7.11
N ALA A 271 -7.56 -0.95 -7.89
CA ALA A 271 -7.83 -2.32 -7.46
C ALA A 271 -6.57 -3.05 -6.97
N ARG A 272 -5.41 -2.85 -7.62
CA ARG A 272 -4.13 -3.48 -7.22
C ARG A 272 -3.37 -2.64 -6.21
N ALA A 273 -3.26 -1.32 -6.43
CA ALA A 273 -2.42 -0.45 -5.61
C ALA A 273 -3.07 0.08 -4.32
N GLY A 274 -4.41 0.04 -4.22
CA GLY A 274 -5.13 0.78 -3.20
C GLY A 274 -4.98 2.31 -3.40
N PRO A 275 -4.64 3.10 -2.36
CA PRO A 275 -4.47 4.54 -2.46
C PRO A 275 -3.30 4.99 -3.37
N VAL A 276 -3.54 6.03 -4.19
CA VAL A 276 -2.55 6.62 -5.09
C VAL A 276 -2.52 8.14 -4.94
N ILE A 277 -1.35 8.73 -4.71
CA ILE A 277 -1.17 10.20 -4.70
C ILE A 277 -0.59 10.66 -6.03
N SER A 278 -1.21 11.66 -6.68
CA SER A 278 -0.78 12.18 -7.98
C SER A 278 -0.67 13.71 -8.04
N ALA A 279 0.04 14.23 -9.04
CA ALA A 279 0.22 15.65 -9.36
C ALA A 279 0.67 16.56 -8.18
N ALA A 280 1.39 15.98 -7.21
CA ALA A 280 1.76 16.65 -5.96
C ALA A 280 2.67 17.86 -6.21
N SER A 281 2.14 19.02 -5.87
CA SER A 281 2.74 20.33 -6.14
C SER A 281 2.65 21.22 -4.90
N ILE A 282 3.73 21.94 -4.59
CA ILE A 282 3.78 22.92 -3.48
C ILE A 282 3.83 24.35 -4.03
N TYR A 283 3.10 25.27 -3.41
CA TYR A 283 3.12 26.70 -3.73
C TYR A 283 4.34 27.37 -3.10
N ASP A 284 5.16 27.98 -3.95
CA ASP A 284 6.34 28.75 -3.58
C ASP A 284 5.98 30.24 -3.62
N PRO A 285 5.79 30.91 -2.45
CA PRO A 285 5.34 32.30 -2.41
C PRO A 285 6.39 33.28 -2.93
N GLU A 286 7.69 32.94 -2.89
CA GLU A 286 8.75 33.81 -3.42
C GLU A 286 8.85 33.72 -4.95
N LYS A 287 8.31 32.65 -5.54
CA LYS A 287 8.24 32.45 -7.01
C LYS A 287 6.82 32.63 -7.56
N GLY A 288 5.84 32.92 -6.72
CA GLY A 288 4.44 33.19 -7.08
C GLY A 288 3.70 32.03 -7.74
N LYS A 289 4.22 30.79 -7.67
CA LYS A 289 3.73 29.64 -8.45
C LYS A 289 3.71 28.34 -7.67
N TYR A 290 2.86 27.40 -8.12
CA TYR A 290 3.03 25.99 -7.79
C TYR A 290 4.27 25.42 -8.49
N ARG A 291 4.94 24.49 -7.82
CA ARG A 291 6.12 23.76 -8.30
C ARG A 291 5.88 22.27 -8.05
N GLN A 292 6.11 21.45 -9.06
CA GLN A 292 5.94 19.99 -8.96
C GLN A 292 7.00 19.40 -8.02
N VAL A 293 6.63 18.29 -7.38
CA VAL A 293 7.50 17.48 -6.51
C VAL A 293 7.38 15.99 -6.85
N MET A 294 6.17 15.49 -7.12
CA MET A 294 5.92 14.10 -7.47
C MET A 294 4.74 14.01 -8.45
N TYR A 295 4.92 13.35 -9.59
CA TYR A 295 3.85 13.12 -10.57
C TYR A 295 2.88 12.04 -10.07
N ARG A 296 3.40 10.94 -9.52
CA ARG A 296 2.62 9.80 -9.02
C ARG A 296 3.40 9.04 -7.94
N GLY A 297 2.72 8.62 -6.88
CA GLY A 297 3.27 7.81 -5.79
C GLY A 297 2.26 6.82 -5.21
N PHE A 298 2.66 5.56 -5.05
CA PHE A 298 1.84 4.46 -4.54
C PHE A 298 2.73 3.29 -4.06
N ILE A 299 2.18 2.36 -3.28
CA ILE A 299 2.85 1.08 -3.02
C ILE A 299 2.70 0.21 -4.27
N SER A 300 3.83 -0.26 -4.80
CA SER A 300 3.92 -0.99 -6.06
C SER A 300 3.83 -2.50 -5.87
N GLU A 301 4.44 -3.02 -4.80
CA GLU A 301 4.37 -4.43 -4.41
C GLU A 301 4.74 -4.61 -2.93
N LEU A 302 4.20 -5.66 -2.32
CA LEU A 302 4.60 -6.18 -1.01
C LEU A 302 5.31 -7.54 -1.19
N PHE A 303 6.16 -7.93 -0.25
CA PHE A 303 6.70 -9.29 -0.20
C PHE A 303 6.85 -9.75 1.24
N ILE A 304 6.20 -10.87 1.58
CA ILE A 304 6.15 -11.43 2.95
C ILE A 304 6.63 -12.89 2.91
N PRO A 305 7.95 -13.15 2.93
CA PRO A 305 8.49 -14.51 2.96
C PRO A 305 8.56 -15.06 4.40
N TYR A 306 7.85 -16.15 4.66
CA TYR A 306 8.07 -16.97 5.85
C TYR A 306 9.33 -17.84 5.71
N GLN A 307 9.96 -18.15 6.86
CA GLN A 307 11.29 -18.79 6.91
C GLN A 307 11.25 -20.25 7.38
N ASP A 308 10.09 -20.92 7.31
CA ASP A 308 9.93 -22.34 7.64
C ASP A 308 9.90 -23.20 6.36
N PRO A 309 10.92 -24.04 6.10
CA PRO A 309 11.07 -24.80 4.85
C PRO A 309 10.31 -26.15 4.83
N THR A 310 9.38 -26.41 5.74
CA THR A 310 8.61 -27.67 5.78
C THR A 310 7.43 -27.68 4.78
N GLU A 311 6.91 -28.86 4.41
CA GLU A 311 5.85 -29.05 3.38
C GLU A 311 4.60 -28.18 3.61
N GLU A 312 4.28 -27.86 4.86
CA GLU A 312 3.12 -27.04 5.24
C GLU A 312 3.39 -25.51 5.06
N TRP A 313 4.66 -25.05 5.05
CA TRP A 313 5.02 -23.61 5.10
C TRP A 313 5.90 -23.07 3.96
N TYR A 314 6.73 -23.89 3.31
CA TYR A 314 7.79 -23.43 2.38
C TYR A 314 7.32 -22.52 1.22
N GLN A 315 6.05 -22.62 0.84
CA GLN A 315 5.43 -21.86 -0.25
C GLN A 315 4.97 -20.45 0.17
N ILE A 316 4.80 -20.19 1.48
CA ILE A 316 4.11 -19.01 2.02
C ILE A 316 5.03 -17.78 1.89
N THR A 317 4.92 -17.13 0.73
CA THR A 317 5.82 -16.07 0.26
C THR A 317 5.02 -15.00 -0.49
N PHE A 318 4.05 -14.40 0.19
CA PHE A 318 2.99 -13.59 -0.42
C PHE A 318 3.48 -12.35 -1.16
N PHE A 319 2.78 -12.00 -2.23
CA PHE A 319 2.91 -10.74 -2.97
C PHE A 319 1.58 -10.00 -2.92
N ASP A 320 1.24 -9.38 -1.78
CA ASP A 320 -0.11 -8.94 -1.43
C ASP A 320 -0.82 -8.13 -2.54
N LEU A 321 -0.10 -7.26 -3.27
CA LEU A 321 -0.69 -6.47 -4.34
C LEU A 321 -0.84 -7.29 -5.62
N GLY A 322 0.20 -8.03 -6.00
CA GLY A 322 0.22 -8.84 -7.22
C GLY A 322 -0.66 -10.10 -7.20
N GLU A 323 -0.97 -10.61 -6.02
CA GLU A 323 -1.74 -11.83 -5.81
C GLU A 323 -3.18 -11.54 -5.34
N PHE A 324 -3.38 -10.65 -4.37
CA PHE A 324 -4.69 -10.39 -3.75
C PHE A 324 -5.25 -8.97 -4.06
N GLY A 325 -4.38 -7.97 -4.20
CA GLY A 325 -4.71 -6.58 -4.54
C GLY A 325 -5.11 -5.71 -3.35
N PHE A 326 -4.30 -4.69 -3.03
CA PHE A 326 -4.54 -3.79 -1.88
C PHE A 326 -5.88 -3.03 -1.94
N GLY A 327 -6.43 -2.84 -3.14
CA GLY A 327 -7.74 -2.21 -3.33
C GLY A 327 -8.92 -3.17 -3.24
N LEU A 328 -8.69 -4.48 -3.41
CA LEU A 328 -9.67 -5.54 -3.16
C LEU A 328 -9.74 -5.88 -1.67
N THR A 329 -8.58 -5.95 -1.00
CA THR A 329 -8.45 -6.26 0.44
C THR A 329 -8.59 -5.03 1.36
N ALA A 330 -8.84 -3.84 0.80
CA ALA A 330 -9.11 -2.63 1.57
C ALA A 330 -10.39 -2.77 2.42
N VAL A 331 -10.28 -2.44 3.71
CA VAL A 331 -11.38 -2.43 4.67
C VAL A 331 -11.91 -1.02 4.91
N SER A 332 -13.14 -0.91 5.41
CA SER A 332 -13.71 0.36 5.88
C SER A 332 -13.04 0.81 7.18
N LEU A 333 -12.61 2.07 7.23
CA LEU A 333 -11.87 2.64 8.37
C LEU A 333 -12.84 3.05 9.49
N GLU A 334 -12.67 2.52 10.69
CA GLU A 334 -13.54 2.77 11.83
C GLU A 334 -13.34 4.20 12.40
N PRO A 335 -14.35 5.09 12.32
CA PRO A 335 -14.20 6.47 12.77
C PRO A 335 -13.88 6.59 14.26
N LEU A 336 -13.00 7.53 14.61
CA LEU A 336 -12.43 7.74 15.95
C LEU A 336 -11.41 6.68 16.40
N ASN A 337 -11.32 5.52 15.73
CA ASN A 337 -10.33 4.48 16.01
C ASN A 337 -9.16 4.57 15.02
N ASP A 338 -9.42 4.34 13.74
CA ASP A 338 -8.40 4.38 12.68
C ASP A 338 -8.11 5.81 12.22
N CYS A 339 -9.13 6.67 12.27
CA CYS A 339 -9.09 8.05 11.78
C CYS A 339 -9.69 9.03 12.80
N PRO A 340 -9.05 10.19 13.08
CA PRO A 340 -9.46 11.11 14.13
C PRO A 340 -10.76 11.88 13.78
N ALA A 341 -11.35 12.50 14.80
CA ALA A 341 -12.67 13.16 14.75
C ALA A 341 -12.85 14.30 13.72
N ASN A 342 -11.76 14.78 13.10
CA ASN A 342 -11.78 15.81 12.06
C ASN A 342 -11.52 15.25 10.64
N ALA A 343 -11.45 13.93 10.47
CA ALA A 343 -11.22 13.29 9.18
C ALA A 343 -12.37 13.49 8.18
N VAL A 344 -12.01 13.58 6.90
CA VAL A 344 -12.91 13.46 5.76
C VAL A 344 -12.62 12.12 5.09
N PHE A 345 -13.61 11.23 5.04
CA PHE A 345 -13.48 9.92 4.41
C PHE A 345 -13.78 9.98 2.90
N VAL A 346 -13.22 9.01 2.17
CA VAL A 346 -13.33 8.87 0.71
C VAL A 346 -13.52 7.39 0.37
N ASP A 347 -14.61 7.09 -0.34
CA ASP A 347 -14.93 5.74 -0.81
C ASP A 347 -13.92 5.19 -1.83
N GLY A 348 -13.64 3.89 -1.76
CA GLY A 348 -12.97 3.11 -2.79
C GLY A 348 -13.97 2.37 -3.69
N TYR A 349 -13.59 2.12 -4.94
CA TYR A 349 -14.36 1.30 -5.88
C TYR A 349 -13.44 0.42 -6.74
N TYR A 350 -13.80 -0.84 -6.90
CA TYR A 350 -13.15 -1.80 -7.82
C TYR A 350 -14.24 -2.60 -8.58
N ALA A 351 -13.84 -3.49 -9.49
CA ALA A 351 -14.76 -4.41 -10.15
C ALA A 351 -14.60 -5.84 -9.59
N GLY A 352 -15.70 -6.46 -9.14
CA GLY A 352 -15.71 -7.86 -8.73
C GLY A 352 -15.61 -8.82 -9.92
N GLN A 353 -15.61 -10.13 -9.66
CA GLN A 353 -15.41 -11.19 -10.66
C GLN A 353 -16.36 -11.11 -11.86
N ASP A 354 -17.60 -10.65 -11.67
CA ASP A 354 -18.59 -10.48 -12.74
C ASP A 354 -18.55 -9.10 -13.43
N GLY A 355 -17.59 -8.25 -13.07
CA GLY A 355 -17.36 -6.92 -13.62
C GLY A 355 -18.27 -5.82 -13.06
N LYS A 356 -19.15 -6.11 -12.09
CA LYS A 356 -19.92 -5.05 -11.39
C LYS A 356 -19.01 -4.23 -10.47
N PRO A 357 -19.30 -2.93 -10.26
CA PRO A 357 -18.62 -2.14 -9.25
C PRO A 357 -18.93 -2.66 -7.85
N VAL A 358 -17.89 -2.94 -7.07
CA VAL A 358 -17.95 -3.14 -5.62
C VAL A 358 -17.50 -1.84 -4.94
N LYS A 359 -18.14 -1.48 -3.84
CA LYS A 359 -17.82 -0.31 -3.02
C LYS A 359 -17.04 -0.76 -1.78
N VAL A 360 -15.94 -0.06 -1.49
CA VAL A 360 -15.32 -0.05 -0.15
C VAL A 360 -15.70 1.28 0.49
N GLU A 361 -16.59 1.26 1.48
CA GLU A 361 -17.02 2.48 2.18
C GLU A 361 -15.85 2.99 3.03
N ASP A 362 -15.66 4.31 3.11
CA ASP A 362 -14.65 4.95 3.98
C ASP A 362 -13.21 4.39 3.86
N ALA A 363 -12.84 3.91 2.66
CA ALA A 363 -11.58 3.22 2.35
C ALA A 363 -10.30 4.07 2.53
N MET A 364 -10.43 5.39 2.57
CA MET A 364 -9.35 6.35 2.79
C MET A 364 -9.86 7.49 3.66
N CYS A 365 -9.01 8.04 4.53
CA CYS A 365 -9.34 9.22 5.33
C CYS A 365 -8.28 10.32 5.23
N ILE A 366 -8.75 11.57 5.14
CA ILE A 366 -7.92 12.78 4.98
C ILE A 366 -8.19 13.67 6.20
N PHE A 367 -7.18 13.84 7.06
CA PHE A 367 -7.29 14.63 8.29
C PHE A 367 -6.09 15.57 8.49
N GLU A 368 -6.35 16.71 9.13
CA GLU A 368 -5.26 17.50 9.69
C GLU A 368 -4.94 16.96 11.08
N ARG A 369 -3.86 16.18 11.19
CA ARG A 369 -3.28 15.82 12.49
C ARG A 369 -2.79 17.11 13.14
N HIS A 370 -3.49 17.62 14.16
CA HIS A 370 -2.96 18.72 14.96
C HIS A 370 -1.63 18.28 15.58
N PRO A 371 -0.49 18.88 15.18
CA PRO A 371 0.81 18.28 15.42
C PRO A 371 1.49 19.03 16.57
N GLY A 372 1.86 18.33 17.64
CA GLY A 372 2.21 18.93 18.94
C GLY A 372 3.49 19.77 18.99
N ASP A 373 4.16 19.96 17.83
CA ASP A 373 5.61 19.88 17.76
C ASP A 373 6.22 20.77 16.67
N ILE A 374 7.47 21.21 16.86
CA ILE A 374 8.04 22.35 16.10
C ILE A 374 8.22 22.15 14.60
N MET A 375 7.84 23.21 13.88
CA MET A 375 8.11 23.45 12.46
C MET A 375 9.55 23.90 12.17
N TRP A 376 10.15 24.65 13.10
CA TRP A 376 11.59 24.95 13.22
C TRP A 376 11.85 25.60 14.59
N ARG A 377 13.05 25.43 15.18
CA ARG A 377 13.45 26.18 16.38
C ARG A 377 14.83 26.79 16.27
N HIS A 378 15.01 27.88 17.00
CA HIS A 378 16.29 28.42 17.43
C HIS A 378 16.05 29.12 18.78
N THR A 379 17.04 29.11 19.67
CA THR A 379 16.96 29.81 20.96
C THR A 379 18.23 30.64 21.07
N GLU A 380 18.08 31.95 20.94
CA GLU A 380 19.16 32.90 21.09
C GLU A 380 19.39 33.15 22.59
N ALA A 381 20.62 32.90 23.05
CA ALA A 381 20.99 32.98 24.46
C ALA A 381 21.76 34.27 24.80
N GLU A 382 22.23 35.01 23.79
CA GLU A 382 22.88 36.32 23.99
C GLU A 382 21.86 37.46 24.14
N ILE A 383 20.56 37.18 23.98
CA ILE A 383 19.45 38.11 24.21
C ILE A 383 18.65 37.67 25.45
N PRO A 384 18.58 38.49 26.52
CA PRO A 384 17.79 38.15 27.71
C PRO A 384 16.28 38.01 27.43
N ASN A 385 15.66 37.04 28.12
CA ASN A 385 14.20 36.88 28.30
C ASN A 385 13.36 36.35 27.10
N VAL A 386 13.86 35.41 26.29
CA VAL A 386 13.04 34.69 25.27
C VAL A 386 13.35 33.17 25.26
N ASP A 387 12.33 32.30 25.31
CA ASP A 387 12.48 30.83 25.42
C ASP A 387 11.34 30.06 24.69
N ILE A 388 11.63 29.09 23.80
CA ILE A 388 10.68 28.46 22.83
C ILE A 388 11.09 26.99 22.44
N ARG A 389 10.14 26.00 22.41
CA ARG A 389 10.33 24.50 22.43
C ARG A 389 9.09 23.75 21.81
N GLU A 390 8.94 22.42 21.50
CA GLU A 390 9.78 21.19 21.39
C GLU A 390 9.20 20.10 20.38
N VAL A 391 9.71 18.85 20.27
CA VAL A 391 9.92 18.07 18.98
C VAL A 391 9.00 16.81 18.67
N ARG A 392 8.91 16.40 17.38
CA ARG A 392 7.80 15.72 16.62
C ARG A 392 7.88 14.19 16.27
N PRO A 393 6.75 13.46 16.01
CA PRO A 393 6.69 12.00 15.66
C PRO A 393 6.09 11.57 14.28
N GLU A 394 5.87 10.25 14.10
CA GLU A 394 5.79 9.46 12.84
C GLU A 394 4.44 8.69 12.61
N VAL A 395 4.42 7.62 11.79
CA VAL A 395 3.28 6.76 11.34
C VAL A 395 3.67 5.27 11.43
N GLY A 396 2.71 4.33 11.49
CA GLY A 396 2.97 2.89 11.61
C GLY A 396 1.89 1.94 11.08
N LEU A 397 2.12 0.64 11.30
CA LEU A 397 1.37 -0.51 10.75
C LEU A 397 0.93 -1.47 11.86
N THR A 398 -0.22 -2.12 11.70
CA THR A 398 -0.74 -3.19 12.57
C THR A 398 -0.77 -4.53 11.82
N GLY A 399 -0.88 -5.64 12.56
CA GLY A 399 -0.93 -6.98 11.96
C GLY A 399 -1.44 -8.05 12.92
N VAL A 400 -1.69 -9.24 12.36
CA VAL A 400 -1.98 -10.48 13.10
C VAL A 400 -0.95 -11.51 12.68
N LEU A 401 -0.45 -12.28 13.63
CA LEU A 401 0.60 -13.27 13.42
C LEU A 401 -0.01 -14.63 13.04
N GLU A 402 0.40 -15.19 11.90
CA GLU A 402 0.14 -16.60 11.56
C GLU A 402 1.13 -17.48 12.35
N VAL A 403 0.65 -18.56 12.98
CA VAL A 403 1.43 -19.36 13.94
C VAL A 403 1.47 -20.84 13.58
N LYS A 404 2.53 -21.51 14.01
CA LYS A 404 2.73 -22.94 13.86
C LYS A 404 2.43 -23.70 15.16
N PRO A 405 1.56 -24.74 15.14
CA PRO A 405 1.32 -25.58 16.30
C PRO A 405 2.54 -26.45 16.61
N THR A 406 2.78 -26.72 17.89
CA THR A 406 3.93 -27.52 18.34
C THR A 406 3.61 -28.37 19.57
N PRO A 407 4.25 -29.53 19.80
CA PRO A 407 4.18 -30.22 21.08
C PRO A 407 4.76 -29.40 22.25
N TYR A 408 5.57 -28.37 22.01
CA TYR A 408 6.30 -27.64 23.05
C TYR A 408 5.42 -26.71 23.90
N THR A 409 5.67 -26.71 25.22
CA THR A 409 5.09 -25.79 26.22
C THR A 409 6.14 -25.07 27.07
N HIS A 410 7.43 -25.35 26.86
CA HIS A 410 8.54 -24.63 27.49
C HIS A 410 9.77 -24.71 26.59
N THR A 411 10.61 -23.67 26.59
CA THR A 411 11.77 -23.58 25.70
C THR A 411 12.82 -24.69 25.94
N ASP A 412 13.00 -25.15 27.18
CA ASP A 412 13.87 -26.29 27.54
C ASP A 412 13.49 -27.63 26.85
N GLN A 413 12.29 -27.71 26.26
CA GLN A 413 11.82 -28.89 25.53
C GLN A 413 12.36 -28.91 24.09
N ILE A 414 12.69 -27.75 23.53
CA ILE A 414 13.22 -27.56 22.18
C ILE A 414 14.66 -28.08 22.12
N LYS A 415 14.91 -29.07 21.26
CA LYS A 415 16.22 -29.74 21.10
C LYS A 415 16.65 -29.88 19.64
N GLU A 416 15.89 -29.26 18.76
CA GLU A 416 16.02 -29.24 17.31
C GLU A 416 15.91 -27.80 16.83
N GLU A 417 16.19 -27.56 15.56
CA GLU A 417 15.99 -26.25 14.95
C GLU A 417 14.49 -25.99 14.75
N ILE A 418 14.00 -24.83 15.24
CA ILE A 418 12.64 -24.36 15.00
C ILE A 418 12.70 -23.00 14.30
N TYR A 419 11.81 -22.81 13.33
CA TYR A 419 11.83 -21.66 12.42
C TYR A 419 11.04 -20.46 12.97
N GLY A 420 11.06 -20.27 14.29
CA GLY A 420 10.25 -19.26 14.99
C GLY A 420 10.43 -19.25 16.51
N THR A 421 9.73 -18.34 17.18
CA THR A 421 9.73 -18.21 18.65
C THR A 421 8.54 -18.96 19.26
N LEU A 422 8.75 -19.73 20.34
CA LEU A 422 7.65 -20.25 21.17
C LEU A 422 7.01 -19.10 21.96
N ILE A 423 5.85 -18.62 21.53
CA ILE A 423 5.18 -17.42 22.08
C ILE A 423 4.09 -17.76 23.11
N ALA A 424 3.46 -18.92 22.99
CA ALA A 424 2.47 -19.44 23.92
C ALA A 424 2.52 -20.99 23.97
N ASP A 425 1.76 -21.60 24.90
CA ASP A 425 1.57 -23.05 24.95
C ASP A 425 1.22 -23.60 23.56
N ASN A 426 1.99 -24.57 23.09
CA ASN A 426 1.80 -25.25 21.81
C ASN A 426 1.84 -24.34 20.57
N THR A 427 2.40 -23.12 20.67
CA THR A 427 2.27 -22.07 19.64
C THR A 427 3.61 -21.39 19.31
N ILE A 428 4.09 -21.55 18.08
CA ILE A 428 5.29 -20.89 17.54
C ILE A 428 4.89 -19.74 16.61
N GLY A 429 5.39 -18.53 16.87
CA GLY A 429 5.38 -17.44 15.90
C GLY A 429 6.51 -17.64 14.88
N VAL A 430 6.16 -17.94 13.62
CA VAL A 430 7.14 -18.25 12.58
C VAL A 430 7.90 -17.00 12.14
N HIS A 431 9.22 -17.09 11.97
CA HIS A 431 10.03 -15.99 11.45
C HIS A 431 9.61 -15.63 10.03
N HIS A 432 9.50 -14.34 9.74
CA HIS A 432 9.15 -13.83 8.43
C HIS A 432 9.66 -12.39 8.22
N ASP A 433 9.82 -11.98 6.97
CA ASP A 433 10.15 -10.59 6.64
C ASP A 433 8.91 -9.85 6.13
N HIS A 434 8.95 -8.52 6.19
CA HIS A 434 8.03 -7.64 5.46
C HIS A 434 8.83 -6.68 4.59
N PHE A 435 8.57 -6.67 3.28
CA PHE A 435 9.15 -5.69 2.35
C PHE A 435 8.05 -4.92 1.61
N ILE A 436 8.13 -3.59 1.64
CA ILE A 436 7.16 -2.66 1.04
C ILE A 436 7.90 -1.82 0.00
N THR A 437 7.55 -1.96 -1.28
CA THR A 437 8.21 -1.24 -2.39
C THR A 437 7.34 -0.11 -2.91
N TYR A 438 7.75 1.13 -2.68
CA TYR A 438 7.07 2.34 -3.17
C TYR A 438 7.54 2.70 -4.59
N TYR A 439 6.59 2.94 -5.49
CA TYR A 439 6.80 3.68 -6.74
C TYR A 439 6.70 5.18 -6.44
N LEU A 440 7.71 5.96 -6.83
CA LEU A 440 7.78 7.41 -6.59
C LEU A 440 8.32 8.12 -7.84
N ASP A 441 7.42 8.62 -8.70
CA ASP A 441 7.74 9.37 -9.91
C ASP A 441 7.94 10.86 -9.57
N LEU A 442 9.20 11.34 -9.63
CA LEU A 442 9.64 12.60 -9.01
C LEU A 442 9.91 13.73 -10.03
N ASP A 443 8.85 14.44 -10.41
CA ASP A 443 8.90 15.68 -11.19
C ASP A 443 9.40 16.90 -10.35
N ILE A 444 10.67 16.95 -9.93
CA ILE A 444 11.19 18.08 -9.14
C ILE A 444 11.26 19.38 -9.98
N ASP A 445 10.28 20.28 -9.84
CA ASP A 445 10.13 21.54 -10.60
C ASP A 445 10.19 21.35 -12.15
N GLY A 446 9.77 20.16 -12.60
CA GLY A 446 9.82 19.66 -13.99
C GLY A 446 10.23 18.18 -14.03
N ASP A 447 10.12 17.55 -15.20
CA ASP A 447 10.40 16.14 -15.48
C ASP A 447 11.91 15.80 -15.56
N ALA A 448 12.71 16.65 -16.22
CA ALA A 448 14.14 16.43 -16.43
C ALA A 448 14.96 16.49 -15.11
N ASN A 449 15.22 15.31 -14.53
CA ASN A 449 15.76 15.08 -13.18
C ASN A 449 17.03 14.21 -13.20
N SER A 450 17.67 14.01 -12.05
CA SER A 450 18.84 13.13 -11.85
C SER A 450 18.99 12.74 -10.38
N LEU A 451 19.47 11.53 -10.09
CA LEU A 451 19.95 11.17 -8.75
C LEU A 451 21.41 11.61 -8.56
N VAL A 452 21.68 12.39 -7.52
CA VAL A 452 23.02 12.72 -7.03
C VAL A 452 23.26 12.03 -5.70
N LYS A 453 24.19 11.08 -5.70
CA LYS A 453 24.72 10.42 -4.51
C LYS A 453 25.76 11.36 -3.88
N THR A 454 25.49 11.85 -2.68
CA THR A 454 26.37 12.79 -1.96
C THR A 454 27.09 12.05 -0.84
N ASN A 455 28.33 11.65 -1.12
CA ASN A 455 29.09 10.69 -0.32
C ASN A 455 29.88 11.43 0.77
N LEU A 456 29.72 11.03 2.03
CA LEU A 456 30.42 11.66 3.17
C LEU A 456 31.79 10.97 3.36
N VAL A 457 32.87 11.66 3.00
CA VAL A 457 34.23 11.11 2.97
C VAL A 457 35.14 11.77 4.01
N THR A 458 35.90 10.96 4.75
CA THR A 458 36.90 11.46 5.71
C THR A 458 38.22 11.77 5.00
N LYS A 459 38.71 13.01 5.15
CA LYS A 459 40.01 13.45 4.62
C LYS A 459 40.98 13.77 5.76
N ARG A 460 42.22 13.28 5.61
CA ARG A 460 43.34 13.61 6.51
C ARG A 460 43.82 15.03 6.23
N VAL A 461 44.11 15.78 7.30
CA VAL A 461 44.75 17.09 7.17
C VAL A 461 46.23 16.89 6.84
N LYS A 462 46.70 17.56 5.78
CA LYS A 462 48.09 17.44 5.30
C LYS A 462 49.02 18.51 5.87
N ASP A 463 48.50 19.68 6.24
CA ASP A 463 49.29 20.74 6.87
C ASP A 463 49.52 20.42 8.36
N LYS A 464 50.79 20.25 8.73
CA LYS A 464 51.23 19.96 10.11
C LYS A 464 51.01 21.13 11.08
N LYS A 465 50.70 22.34 10.58
CA LYS A 465 50.36 23.51 11.42
C LYS A 465 48.95 23.44 12.01
N ILE A 466 48.06 22.63 11.43
CA ILE A 466 46.66 22.51 11.87
C ILE A 466 46.55 21.38 12.91
N PRO A 467 46.11 21.65 14.16
CA PRO A 467 46.05 20.62 15.21
C PRO A 467 45.05 19.46 14.93
N ARG A 468 44.03 19.71 14.10
CA ARG A 468 43.04 18.72 13.66
C ARG A 468 43.69 17.71 12.71
N LYS A 469 43.66 16.42 13.04
CA LYS A 469 44.20 15.32 12.19
C LYS A 469 43.31 14.96 11.00
N SER A 470 42.02 15.29 11.03
CA SER A 470 41.03 14.98 9.99
C SER A 470 39.80 15.88 10.02
N TYR A 471 39.05 15.85 8.92
CA TYR A 471 37.72 16.41 8.72
C TYR A 471 36.94 15.50 7.77
N TRP A 472 35.62 15.61 7.74
CA TRP A 472 34.81 15.03 6.67
C TRP A 472 34.44 16.09 5.64
N THR A 473 34.15 15.68 4.42
CA THR A 473 33.63 16.54 3.35
C THR A 473 32.72 15.70 2.45
N VAL A 474 32.13 16.32 1.43
CA VAL A 474 31.26 15.62 0.47
C VAL A 474 31.95 15.41 -0.87
N GLU A 475 31.67 14.28 -1.50
CA GLU A 475 31.99 14.00 -2.91
C GLU A 475 30.68 13.63 -3.62
N HIS A 476 30.34 14.39 -4.67
CA HIS A 476 29.07 14.24 -5.38
C HIS A 476 29.23 13.37 -6.63
N GLU A 477 28.33 12.43 -6.81
CA GLU A 477 28.35 11.41 -7.85
C GLU A 477 26.95 11.33 -8.48
N THR A 478 26.75 11.91 -9.67
CA THR A 478 25.49 11.72 -10.42
C THR A 478 25.42 10.28 -10.91
N ALA A 479 24.35 9.56 -10.60
CA ALA A 479 24.06 8.27 -11.20
C ALA A 479 23.63 8.48 -12.67
N LYS A 480 24.26 7.76 -13.61
CA LYS A 480 24.05 7.97 -15.05
C LYS A 480 23.17 6.92 -15.68
N THR A 481 23.30 5.69 -15.20
CA THR A 481 22.58 4.50 -15.65
C THR A 481 21.86 3.84 -14.47
N GLU A 482 20.88 2.99 -14.75
CA GLU A 482 20.09 2.31 -13.71
C GLU A 482 20.97 1.54 -12.70
N ALA A 483 22.06 0.90 -13.16
CA ALA A 483 23.02 0.21 -12.29
C ALA A 483 23.77 1.14 -11.33
N ASP A 484 24.05 2.39 -11.73
CA ASP A 484 24.65 3.40 -10.84
C ASP A 484 23.70 3.78 -9.68
N ALA A 485 22.41 3.50 -9.82
CA ALA A 485 21.35 3.86 -8.89
C ALA A 485 20.74 2.68 -8.12
N ARG A 486 21.29 1.47 -8.24
CA ARG A 486 20.94 0.34 -7.36
C ARG A 486 21.75 0.43 -6.07
N ILE A 487 21.09 0.73 -4.96
CA ILE A 487 21.77 1.10 -3.70
C ILE A 487 21.25 0.25 -2.54
N LYS A 488 22.16 -0.51 -1.92
CA LYS A 488 21.95 -1.09 -0.59
C LYS A 488 22.31 -0.05 0.45
N LEU A 489 21.39 0.29 1.34
CA LEU A 489 21.61 1.27 2.40
C LEU A 489 22.59 0.73 3.46
N GLY A 490 23.08 1.61 4.35
CA GLY A 490 24.12 1.28 5.35
C GLY A 490 25.53 1.06 4.77
N SER A 491 25.67 0.59 3.52
CA SER A 491 26.94 0.28 2.84
C SER A 491 27.96 1.42 2.84
N ARG A 492 27.51 2.68 2.74
CA ARG A 492 28.32 3.88 2.88
C ARG A 492 27.46 5.07 3.36
N PRO A 493 28.00 6.02 4.15
CA PRO A 493 27.27 7.23 4.52
C PRO A 493 27.09 8.12 3.28
N THR A 494 25.87 8.24 2.79
CA THR A 494 25.54 8.95 1.54
C THR A 494 24.14 9.54 1.63
N GLU A 495 23.99 10.83 1.30
CA GLU A 495 22.66 11.41 1.05
C GLU A 495 22.25 11.16 -0.40
N LEU A 496 21.01 10.72 -0.61
CA LEU A 496 20.43 10.44 -1.93
C LEU A 496 19.54 11.62 -2.33
N VAL A 497 20.02 12.46 -3.24
CA VAL A 497 19.35 13.73 -3.61
C VAL A 497 18.88 13.67 -5.06
N PHE A 498 17.57 13.69 -5.25
CA PHE A 498 16.91 13.86 -6.55
C PHE A 498 16.91 15.35 -6.89
N VAL A 499 17.52 15.71 -8.02
CA VAL A 499 17.72 17.11 -8.42
C VAL A 499 17.28 17.36 -9.85
N ASN A 500 16.77 18.57 -10.10
CA ASN A 500 16.63 19.07 -11.46
C ASN A 500 17.90 19.84 -11.84
N PRO A 501 18.78 19.31 -12.70
CA PRO A 501 20.05 19.97 -13.02
C PRO A 501 19.87 21.29 -13.79
N ASN A 502 18.69 21.51 -14.38
CA ASN A 502 18.32 22.65 -15.21
C ASN A 502 17.73 23.82 -14.41
N LYS A 503 17.43 23.63 -13.12
CA LYS A 503 16.85 24.65 -12.22
C LYS A 503 17.79 24.89 -11.03
N ARG A 504 18.03 26.15 -10.69
CA ARG A 504 18.93 26.55 -9.59
C ARG A 504 18.32 27.64 -8.73
N THR A 505 18.76 27.71 -7.47
CA THR A 505 18.52 28.85 -6.57
C THR A 505 19.47 30.01 -6.90
N LYS A 506 19.25 31.19 -6.32
CA LYS A 506 20.10 32.38 -6.51
C LYS A 506 21.59 32.14 -6.17
N PRO A 507 21.95 31.36 -5.12
CA PRO A 507 23.34 30.95 -4.89
C PRO A 507 23.93 29.94 -5.89
N GLY A 508 23.13 29.41 -6.83
CA GLY A 508 23.57 28.47 -7.87
C GLY A 508 23.42 26.98 -7.54
N ASN A 509 22.87 26.62 -6.36
CA ASN A 509 22.62 25.22 -6.01
C ASN A 509 21.52 24.64 -6.90
N LYS A 510 21.66 23.38 -7.35
CA LYS A 510 20.57 22.65 -8.03
C LYS A 510 19.38 22.53 -7.08
N VAL A 511 18.16 22.70 -7.56
CA VAL A 511 16.95 22.43 -6.76
C VAL A 511 16.76 20.91 -6.62
N GLY A 512 16.34 20.43 -5.45
CA GLY A 512 16.20 19.00 -5.21
C GLY A 512 15.35 18.63 -3.98
N TYR A 513 15.07 17.34 -3.87
CA TYR A 513 14.56 16.67 -2.67
C TYR A 513 15.50 15.52 -2.33
N ARG A 514 15.71 15.23 -1.05
CA ARG A 514 16.52 14.09 -0.61
C ARG A 514 15.65 13.03 0.06
N LEU A 515 15.96 11.77 -0.19
CA LEU A 515 15.41 10.66 0.56
C LEU A 515 16.13 10.55 1.90
N LEU A 516 15.36 10.61 2.98
CA LEU A 516 15.75 10.16 4.31
C LEU A 516 15.04 8.82 4.54
N PRO A 517 15.71 7.67 4.32
CA PRO A 517 15.11 6.36 4.46
C PRO A 517 14.91 5.99 5.94
N GLY A 518 14.00 5.04 6.16
CA GLY A 518 13.84 4.35 7.44
C GLY A 518 14.83 3.19 7.58
N GLY A 519 14.34 2.02 8.01
CA GLY A 519 15.13 0.81 8.17
C GLY A 519 15.87 0.40 6.88
N ALA A 520 17.14 0.03 7.03
CA ALA A 520 18.04 -0.37 5.94
C ALA A 520 18.06 -1.89 5.67
N SER A 521 17.01 -2.60 6.10
CA SER A 521 16.85 -4.06 5.97
C SER A 521 16.89 -4.50 4.50
N GLY A 522 17.31 -5.75 4.24
CA GLY A 522 17.36 -6.31 2.89
C GLY A 522 17.18 -7.83 2.96
N PRO A 523 16.91 -8.51 1.83
CA PRO A 523 16.53 -9.92 1.82
C PRO A 523 17.59 -10.82 2.45
N LEU A 524 17.12 -11.77 3.27
CA LEU A 524 17.92 -12.84 3.87
C LEU A 524 17.88 -14.15 3.08
N LEU A 525 16.89 -14.32 2.20
CA LEU A 525 16.81 -15.43 1.25
C LEU A 525 18.02 -15.45 0.29
N ALA A 526 18.36 -16.65 -0.19
CA ALA A 526 19.45 -16.80 -1.16
C ALA A 526 19.08 -16.14 -2.51
N PRO A 527 20.02 -15.47 -3.23
CA PRO A 527 19.71 -14.78 -4.49
C PRO A 527 19.23 -15.68 -5.64
N ASP A 528 19.43 -16.99 -5.51
CA ASP A 528 19.04 -18.06 -6.43
C ASP A 528 17.82 -18.87 -5.94
N ASP A 529 17.21 -18.49 -4.81
CA ASP A 529 15.97 -19.08 -4.30
C ASP A 529 14.74 -18.55 -5.06
N TYR A 530 13.74 -19.40 -5.34
CA TYR A 530 12.63 -19.07 -6.23
C TYR A 530 11.79 -17.87 -5.76
N PRO A 531 11.43 -17.74 -4.47
CA PRO A 531 10.72 -16.56 -3.97
C PRO A 531 11.57 -15.29 -4.10
N GLN A 532 12.90 -15.37 -3.95
CA GLN A 532 13.80 -14.23 -4.09
C GLN A 532 14.06 -13.82 -5.55
N ILE A 533 13.97 -14.78 -6.48
CA ILE A 533 13.93 -14.53 -7.93
C ILE A 533 12.62 -13.81 -8.30
N ARG A 534 11.47 -14.26 -7.77
CA ARG A 534 10.17 -13.58 -7.93
C ARG A 534 10.17 -12.18 -7.31
N ALA A 535 10.77 -12.04 -6.13
CA ALA A 535 10.87 -10.79 -5.37
C ALA A 535 12.14 -9.98 -5.68
N ALA A 536 12.73 -10.13 -6.87
CA ALA A 536 14.04 -9.56 -7.17
C ALA A 536 14.15 -8.02 -7.04
N PHE A 537 13.03 -7.31 -6.85
CA PHE A 537 12.95 -5.91 -6.46
C PHE A 537 13.45 -5.62 -5.03
N THR A 538 13.46 -6.59 -4.11
CA THR A 538 13.97 -6.40 -2.73
C THR A 538 15.50 -6.38 -2.65
N ASN A 539 16.20 -6.83 -3.69
CA ASN A 539 17.66 -6.97 -3.72
C ASN A 539 18.44 -5.67 -3.41
N TYR A 540 17.82 -4.50 -3.58
CA TYR A 540 18.36 -3.19 -3.21
C TYR A 540 17.24 -2.35 -2.58
N ASN A 541 17.60 -1.49 -1.61
CA ASN A 541 16.62 -0.59 -0.95
C ASN A 541 16.18 0.55 -1.85
N VAL A 542 17.05 0.99 -2.76
CA VAL A 542 16.78 2.09 -3.69
C VAL A 542 17.18 1.65 -5.10
N TRP A 543 16.28 1.90 -6.04
CA TRP A 543 16.53 1.84 -7.48
C TRP A 543 16.09 3.16 -8.12
N VAL A 544 16.69 3.50 -9.27
CA VAL A 544 16.15 4.54 -10.15
C VAL A 544 16.11 4.01 -11.57
N THR A 545 14.94 4.12 -12.20
CA THR A 545 14.71 3.78 -13.61
C THR A 545 14.30 5.06 -14.37
N PRO A 546 14.49 5.14 -15.69
CA PRO A 546 13.76 6.13 -16.48
C PRO A 546 12.25 5.84 -16.40
N TYR A 547 11.43 6.87 -16.56
CA TYR A 547 9.97 6.69 -16.63
C TYR A 547 9.57 5.81 -17.82
N ASN A 548 8.71 4.82 -17.55
CA ASN A 548 7.99 4.06 -18.57
C ASN A 548 6.57 3.76 -18.07
N LYS A 549 5.56 4.08 -18.88
CA LYS A 549 4.13 3.90 -18.56
C LYS A 549 3.74 2.46 -18.17
N SER A 550 4.44 1.45 -18.71
CA SER A 550 4.16 0.04 -18.38
C SER A 550 4.84 -0.46 -17.11
N GLU A 551 5.89 0.21 -16.63
CA GLU A 551 6.71 -0.24 -15.50
C GLU A 551 6.11 0.28 -14.19
N LYS A 552 5.06 -0.39 -13.70
CA LYS A 552 4.28 0.03 -12.51
C LYS A 552 4.39 -0.89 -11.30
N TRP A 553 4.62 -2.18 -11.51
CA TRP A 553 4.46 -3.25 -10.52
C TRP A 553 5.79 -3.96 -10.27
N ALA A 554 6.38 -3.81 -9.09
CA ALA A 554 7.77 -4.23 -8.88
C ALA A 554 8.00 -5.75 -9.05
N GLY A 555 6.98 -6.57 -8.76
CA GLY A 555 6.92 -8.02 -8.99
C GLY A 555 6.36 -8.46 -10.35
N GLY A 556 6.19 -7.53 -11.31
CA GLY A 556 5.64 -7.79 -12.65
C GLY A 556 4.11 -7.70 -12.74
N LEU A 557 3.58 -7.70 -13.97
CA LEU A 557 2.14 -7.56 -14.21
C LEU A 557 1.32 -8.79 -13.76
N TYR A 558 1.86 -10.00 -13.98
CA TYR A 558 1.28 -11.28 -13.57
C TYR A 558 2.19 -11.86 -12.49
N THR A 559 1.70 -11.91 -11.25
CA THR A 559 2.56 -12.11 -10.06
C THR A 559 2.29 -13.43 -9.34
N ASP A 560 1.02 -13.86 -9.26
CA ASP A 560 0.66 -15.21 -8.84
C ASP A 560 1.40 -16.24 -9.70
N GLN A 561 2.17 -17.12 -9.07
CA GLN A 561 3.03 -18.12 -9.74
C GLN A 561 3.97 -17.57 -10.83
N SER A 562 4.44 -16.32 -10.69
CA SER A 562 5.43 -15.72 -11.59
C SER A 562 6.79 -16.42 -11.54
N HIS A 563 7.58 -16.31 -12.62
CA HIS A 563 8.95 -16.87 -12.69
C HIS A 563 10.04 -15.79 -12.51
N GLY A 564 9.69 -14.60 -12.00
CA GLY A 564 10.60 -13.46 -11.79
C GLY A 564 11.02 -12.69 -13.07
N ASP A 565 10.45 -13.03 -14.22
CA ASP A 565 10.83 -12.59 -15.56
C ASP A 565 10.34 -11.18 -15.97
N ASP A 566 9.40 -10.59 -15.23
CA ASP A 566 8.91 -9.21 -15.42
C ASP A 566 9.17 -8.30 -14.20
N THR A 567 10.18 -8.59 -13.38
CA THR A 567 10.48 -7.81 -12.16
C THR A 567 11.23 -6.50 -12.44
N LEU A 568 11.19 -5.57 -11.48
CA LEU A 568 12.07 -4.38 -11.45
C LEU A 568 13.56 -4.73 -11.60
N GLY A 569 13.99 -5.90 -11.08
CA GLY A 569 15.34 -6.43 -11.26
C GLY A 569 15.68 -6.72 -12.73
N VAL A 570 14.75 -7.31 -13.48
CA VAL A 570 14.87 -7.52 -14.93
C VAL A 570 14.82 -6.20 -15.68
N TRP A 571 13.89 -5.30 -15.34
CA TRP A 571 13.76 -4.00 -16.01
C TRP A 571 15.01 -3.14 -15.85
N SER A 572 15.53 -3.01 -14.62
CA SER A 572 16.75 -2.28 -14.32
C SER A 572 18.00 -2.89 -14.97
N SER A 573 17.97 -4.19 -15.30
CA SER A 573 19.07 -4.88 -15.99
C SER A 573 19.23 -4.50 -17.46
N ARG A 574 18.29 -3.70 -18.02
CA ARG A 574 18.45 -3.02 -19.32
C ARG A 574 19.46 -1.86 -19.26
N ASN A 575 19.80 -1.38 -18.06
CA ASN A 575 20.81 -0.37 -17.76
C ASN A 575 20.73 0.94 -18.59
N ARG A 576 19.52 1.48 -18.69
CA ARG A 576 19.16 2.69 -19.44
C ARG A 576 19.75 3.97 -18.82
N ASP A 577 19.85 5.03 -19.62
CA ASP A 577 20.26 6.36 -19.14
C ASP A 577 19.20 6.98 -18.20
N ILE A 578 19.66 7.57 -17.09
CA ILE A 578 18.87 8.30 -16.10
C ILE A 578 19.41 9.72 -15.77
N GLU A 579 20.57 10.13 -16.29
CA GLU A 579 21.07 11.50 -16.11
C GLU A 579 20.29 12.50 -17.01
N ASN A 580 19.69 13.50 -16.37
CA ASN A 580 18.84 14.53 -16.98
C ASN A 580 17.62 13.97 -17.74
N LYS A 581 16.87 13.07 -17.10
CA LYS A 581 15.69 12.36 -17.66
C LYS A 581 14.49 12.45 -16.72
N ASP A 582 13.31 12.14 -17.27
CA ASP A 582 12.16 11.71 -16.49
C ASP A 582 12.48 10.37 -15.80
N ILE A 583 12.39 10.31 -14.47
CA ILE A 583 12.90 9.19 -13.64
C ILE A 583 11.97 8.84 -12.48
N VAL A 584 11.91 7.54 -12.17
CA VAL A 584 11.15 6.97 -11.06
C VAL A 584 12.12 6.48 -9.99
N LEU A 585 11.94 6.94 -8.76
CA LEU A 585 12.52 6.33 -7.56
C LEU A 585 11.66 5.11 -7.18
N TRP A 586 12.33 3.99 -6.96
CA TRP A 586 11.74 2.82 -6.29
C TRP A 586 12.42 2.68 -4.94
N TYR A 587 11.63 2.74 -3.86
CA TYR A 587 12.15 2.62 -2.49
C TYR A 587 11.54 1.40 -1.79
N THR A 588 12.38 0.42 -1.47
CA THR A 588 12.02 -0.76 -0.69
C THR A 588 12.40 -0.53 0.78
N MET A 589 11.38 -0.30 1.59
CA MET A 589 11.46 -0.38 3.04
C MET A 589 11.23 -1.83 3.48
N GLY A 590 11.80 -2.27 4.59
CA GLY A 590 11.45 -3.57 5.16
C GLY A 590 11.93 -3.79 6.58
N PHE A 591 11.45 -4.85 7.20
CA PHE A 591 11.78 -5.27 8.56
C PHE A 591 11.74 -6.79 8.70
N HIS A 592 12.67 -7.33 9.48
CA HIS A 592 12.74 -8.74 9.84
C HIS A 592 11.91 -8.96 11.11
N HIS A 593 10.90 -9.82 11.06
CA HIS A 593 10.05 -10.11 12.20
C HIS A 593 10.54 -11.40 12.89
N VAL A 594 11.10 -11.24 14.09
CA VAL A 594 11.31 -12.31 15.06
C VAL A 594 10.24 -12.16 16.12
N PRO A 595 9.13 -12.93 16.08
CA PRO A 595 7.99 -12.70 16.95
C PRO A 595 8.34 -12.88 18.44
N CYS A 596 7.67 -12.14 19.29
CA CYS A 596 7.80 -12.18 20.74
C CYS A 596 6.45 -12.44 21.44
N GLN A 597 6.44 -12.49 22.78
CA GLN A 597 5.21 -12.80 23.52
C GLN A 597 4.23 -11.62 23.51
N GLU A 598 4.74 -10.39 23.43
CA GLU A 598 3.97 -9.16 23.32
C GLU A 598 3.18 -9.03 22.01
N ASP A 599 3.53 -9.82 20.98
CA ASP A 599 2.80 -9.87 19.69
C ASP A 599 1.54 -10.78 19.75
N PHE A 600 1.39 -11.54 20.84
CA PHE A 600 0.29 -12.48 21.06
C PHE A 600 -0.75 -11.88 22.04
N PRO A 601 -2.08 -12.00 21.76
CA PRO A 601 -2.70 -12.67 20.62
C PRO A 601 -2.92 -11.77 19.39
N VAL A 602 -2.61 -10.47 19.48
CA VAL A 602 -2.70 -9.49 18.39
C VAL A 602 -1.54 -8.50 18.54
N MET A 603 -0.85 -8.20 17.44
CA MET A 603 0.40 -7.45 17.46
C MET A 603 0.18 -5.95 17.75
N PRO A 604 0.94 -5.34 18.68
CA PRO A 604 1.03 -3.89 18.81
C PRO A 604 1.53 -3.23 17.52
N THR A 605 1.17 -1.96 17.29
CA THR A 605 1.55 -1.22 16.07
C THR A 605 3.07 -1.05 15.92
N LEU A 606 3.69 -1.71 14.94
CA LEU A 606 5.08 -1.49 14.57
C LEU A 606 5.16 -0.27 13.63
N SER A 607 5.96 0.72 13.99
CA SER A 607 6.05 2.01 13.26
C SER A 607 7.28 2.12 12.39
N GLY A 608 7.15 2.76 11.22
CA GLY A 608 8.25 2.99 10.30
C GLY A 608 7.81 3.76 9.05
N GLY A 609 8.68 4.65 8.57
CA GLY A 609 8.45 5.41 7.34
C GLY A 609 9.74 5.93 6.71
N PHE A 610 9.59 6.95 5.87
CA PHE A 610 10.68 7.69 5.23
C PHE A 610 10.23 9.12 4.94
N GLU A 611 11.19 10.04 4.72
CA GLU A 611 10.89 11.44 4.39
C GLU A 611 11.56 11.87 3.07
N LEU A 612 10.77 12.47 2.18
CA LEU A 612 11.28 13.23 1.04
C LEU A 612 11.46 14.71 1.46
N ARG A 613 12.67 15.08 1.89
CA ARG A 613 12.96 16.42 2.43
C ARG A 613 13.44 17.41 1.35
N PRO A 614 12.82 18.60 1.20
CA PRO A 614 13.29 19.61 0.24
C PRO A 614 14.73 20.04 0.54
N THR A 615 15.60 19.96 -0.46
CA THR A 615 17.05 20.14 -0.35
C THR A 615 17.53 21.12 -1.43
N ASN A 616 17.77 22.37 -1.04
CA ASN A 616 17.94 23.51 -1.96
C ASN A 616 16.74 23.75 -2.92
N PHE A 617 15.56 23.18 -2.65
CA PHE A 617 14.38 23.40 -3.51
C PHE A 617 13.93 24.87 -3.49
N PHE A 618 13.89 25.46 -2.30
CA PHE A 618 13.53 26.86 -2.04
C PHE A 618 14.78 27.73 -1.88
N GLU A 619 14.64 29.05 -1.99
CA GLU A 619 15.76 30.00 -1.82
C GLU A 619 16.24 30.09 -0.36
N TYR A 620 15.35 29.81 0.60
CA TYR A 620 15.59 29.74 2.04
C TYR A 620 14.44 28.94 2.70
N ASN A 621 14.38 28.90 4.04
CA ASN A 621 13.31 28.21 4.80
C ASN A 621 11.90 28.62 4.29
N PRO A 622 11.12 27.70 3.68
CA PRO A 622 9.83 28.03 3.04
C PRO A 622 8.74 28.46 4.03
N VAL A 623 8.89 28.08 5.31
CA VAL A 623 7.94 28.37 6.38
C VAL A 623 8.42 29.49 7.32
N LEU A 624 9.41 30.28 6.91
CA LEU A 624 9.88 31.48 7.61
C LEU A 624 8.79 32.56 7.75
N LYS A 625 7.86 32.62 6.79
CA LYS A 625 6.73 33.58 6.77
C LYS A 625 5.40 32.96 7.24
N THR A 626 5.41 31.69 7.65
CA THR A 626 4.21 30.97 8.14
C THR A 626 3.93 31.38 9.58
N LYS A 627 2.75 31.92 9.84
CA LYS A 627 2.28 32.20 11.21
C LYS A 627 1.89 30.89 11.91
N PRO A 628 2.09 30.76 13.24
CA PRO A 628 1.50 29.66 14.00
C PRO A 628 -0.05 29.73 13.94
N PRO A 629 -0.75 28.60 14.18
CA PRO A 629 -2.20 28.59 14.35
C PRO A 629 -2.61 29.46 15.55
N PHE A 630 -3.86 29.93 15.54
CA PHE A 630 -4.38 30.77 16.62
C PHE A 630 -4.55 29.96 17.91
N HIS A 631 -3.92 30.41 19.00
CA HIS A 631 -4.08 29.79 20.31
C HIS A 631 -5.43 30.19 20.93
N ALA A 632 -6.45 29.37 20.71
CA ALA A 632 -7.71 29.45 21.44
C ALA A 632 -7.50 29.01 22.89
N THR A 633 -7.86 29.86 23.85
CA THR A 633 -7.96 29.46 25.26
C THR A 633 -9.09 28.45 25.42
N TRP A 634 -8.85 27.36 26.16
CA TRP A 634 -9.87 26.39 26.53
C TRP A 634 -11.11 27.10 27.10
N PRO A 635 -12.34 26.80 26.64
CA PRO A 635 -13.54 27.43 27.16
C PRO A 635 -13.71 27.04 28.63
N ASN A 636 -13.50 28.00 29.53
CA ASN A 636 -13.46 27.77 30.97
C ASN A 636 -14.88 27.63 31.56
N CYS A 637 -15.58 26.57 31.13
CA CYS A 637 -16.90 26.19 31.63
C CYS A 637 -16.78 25.65 33.06
N THR A 638 -16.81 26.55 34.03
CA THR A 638 -17.23 26.21 35.40
C THR A 638 -18.66 25.66 35.33
N ALA A 639 -18.86 24.45 35.85
CA ALA A 639 -20.16 23.78 35.93
C ALA A 639 -21.11 24.44 36.95
#